data_AF-A0A1B0C170-F1
#
_entry.id   AF-A0A1B0C170-F1
#
_cell.length_a   1.000
_cell.length_b   1.000
_cell.length_c   1.000
_cell.angle_alpha   90.00
_cell.angle_beta   90.00
_cell.angle_gamma   90.00
#
_symmetry.space_group_name_H-M   'P 1'
#
loop_
_entity.id
_entity.type
_entity.pdbx_description
1 polymer ?
#
loop_
_entity_poly.entity_id
_entity_poly.type
_entity_poly.pdbx_seq_one_letter_code
_entity_poly.pdbx_strand_id
1 'polypeptide(L)'
;MHLDKYKEGFTTNLKTDELEKGINEKIVRSISKKRHEPDWMLDFRLQAYTSWIKMHEPHWLHGQFDPINYNEYSYYSAPQCDACQDNKKNKTQASSNNYLVPEVKHTFEKLGIPTKENNNIAIDAIFDSVSVSTTYQDKLKEIGIIFCSFSEAIQNHPELVRKYLGSVVPADDNFFAALNAAVASDGTFVYIPKNVKCPVDLSTYFRINSANTGQFERTILIADNYSTVSYIEGCSAPIRNSYQLHAAVVEVIILDYATVKYSTVQNWFPGNFKQGGILNFVTKRALCKGKKSKMSWTQSETGSAITWKYPSVILQGDYSIGEFFSIALTKSYQQADTGTKMIHIGKNSKSTIISKTISSGRSNNTYRGLVKIAPQAKYSRNFTQCDSMLIGKKSGAHTFPDIQVHNESSQIEHEATTSKIEEDQIFYCQQRGISTNDAISMIVNGFCKEIFSKLPLEFAIEAEKLLHINLDQSVGTDNMLLIQNLKVIVDKQLILNKLNLKIKKGEIHAIMGPNGSGKSTLADTLSGKKHCIISSGKILFKKINLSQLTPEERAGEGIFIAFQYPMEIPGINNKTFLHTSVNAVRKYQNKPHLDIFNFSQIYKKNLNLLNISESFMQRSLNMGFSGGEKKRNEILQMITLQPSLCILDEIDSGLDIDSLKNIANCINMLRDKNRAFIIITHYQRILNYILPDYVHILNKGKIIQSGKSLSEDIICIDLEKNSKVSKPLYLIQISEGKENNKIAIINSRIHVNIKENARGEIIEHFLGNNNYSYCNNVRTTFLLDDHAQINYIKINLDNFNSYHFSNNDILLNKNSKFFNHIFTFGGCIYQNHSNIALKDSNINLLINSLSIPSSKQIIDINTYVDHQSCLCKSRQLHKMILSECSKGKFFGIIKVEKNAIKTDGHMKNDNLLTSKYTQINTKPQLEIYADDVKCSHGATIGYINSKHLFYLRSRGISKTNAKKMIIHAFALEVLKHISNKSRK
;
A
#
# COMPACT_ATOMS: atom_id res chain seq x y z
N MET A 1 18.44 1.60 21.65
CA MET A 1 17.65 0.37 21.44
C MET A 1 17.71 -0.37 22.75
N HIS A 2 16.58 -0.68 23.38
CA HIS A 2 16.59 -1.44 24.63
C HIS A 2 16.85 -2.91 24.30
N LEU A 3 17.86 -3.51 24.94
CA LEU A 3 18.22 -4.92 24.76
C LEU A 3 17.13 -5.86 25.29
N ASP A 4 16.32 -5.33 26.21
CA ASP A 4 15.26 -5.96 27.00
C ASP A 4 14.03 -6.45 26.20
N LYS A 5 14.12 -6.53 24.86
CA LYS A 5 12.99 -6.82 23.95
C LYS A 5 13.20 -7.96 22.93
N TYR A 6 14.38 -8.59 22.85
CA TYR A 6 14.58 -9.79 22.01
C TYR A 6 14.30 -11.06 22.83
N LYS A 7 13.12 -11.65 22.63
CA LYS A 7 12.60 -12.79 23.41
C LYS A 7 13.52 -14.00 23.38
N GLU A 8 14.08 -14.29 22.22
CA GLU A 8 14.90 -15.45 21.91
C GLU A 8 16.36 -15.23 22.37
N GLY A 9 16.68 -14.08 22.96
CA GLY A 9 18.04 -13.63 23.29
C GLY A 9 18.71 -14.30 24.49
N PHE A 10 18.03 -15.20 25.20
CA PHE A 10 18.54 -15.82 26.43
C PHE A 10 19.60 -16.90 26.17
N THR A 11 20.60 -16.99 27.05
CA THR A 11 21.59 -18.07 27.08
C THR A 11 21.15 -19.20 28.02
N THR A 12 21.53 -20.42 27.68
CA THR A 12 21.42 -21.61 28.52
C THR A 12 22.76 -21.83 29.21
N ASN A 13 22.78 -21.84 30.54
CA ASN A 13 24.00 -22.14 31.29
C ASN A 13 24.17 -23.65 31.35
N LEU A 14 25.17 -24.15 30.63
CA LEU A 14 25.51 -25.56 30.48
C LEU A 14 27.03 -25.72 30.69
N LYS A 15 27.50 -26.93 30.99
CA LYS A 15 28.89 -27.29 30.69
C LYS A 15 28.95 -27.76 29.24
N THR A 16 29.90 -27.25 28.47
CA THR A 16 30.13 -27.64 27.08
C THR A 16 31.49 -28.31 26.92
N ASP A 17 31.53 -29.31 26.05
CA ASP A 17 32.73 -29.99 25.58
C ASP A 17 33.15 -29.38 24.23
N GLU A 18 34.19 -28.56 24.27
CA GLU A 18 34.65 -27.72 23.15
C GLU A 18 36.07 -28.10 22.71
N LEU A 19 36.37 -27.99 21.42
CA LEU A 19 37.75 -28.16 20.94
C LEU A 19 38.56 -26.87 21.11
N GLU A 20 39.89 -27.01 21.12
CA GLU A 20 40.83 -25.89 21.07
C GLU A 20 40.49 -24.91 19.93
N LYS A 21 40.81 -23.63 20.15
CA LYS A 21 40.48 -22.56 19.22
C LYS A 21 41.32 -22.60 17.95
N GLY A 22 40.68 -22.15 16.87
CA GLY A 22 41.26 -22.00 15.55
C GLY A 22 41.15 -23.24 14.68
N ILE A 23 41.59 -23.10 13.43
CA ILE A 23 41.45 -24.13 12.40
C ILE A 23 42.82 -24.58 11.90
N ASN A 24 43.09 -25.86 12.09
CA ASN A 24 44.27 -26.53 11.53
C ASN A 24 43.98 -28.01 11.29
N GLU A 25 44.88 -28.71 10.61
CA GLU A 25 44.73 -30.12 10.25
C GLU A 25 44.47 -31.04 11.46
N LYS A 26 45.06 -30.73 12.64
CA LYS A 26 44.83 -31.50 13.87
C LYS A 26 43.40 -31.32 14.38
N ILE A 27 42.81 -30.13 14.26
CA ILE A 27 41.41 -29.86 14.62
C ILE A 27 40.48 -30.61 13.67
N VAL A 28 40.73 -30.56 12.37
CA VAL A 28 39.94 -31.32 11.36
C VAL A 28 39.98 -32.84 11.65
N ARG A 29 41.16 -33.39 11.88
CA ARG A 29 41.33 -34.81 12.30
C ARG A 29 40.66 -35.11 13.65
N SER A 30 40.64 -34.16 14.58
CA SER A 30 40.01 -34.32 15.90
C SER A 30 38.48 -34.32 15.83
N ILE A 31 37.87 -33.45 15.03
CA ILE A 31 36.41 -33.45 14.76
C ILE A 31 35.99 -34.80 14.20
N SER A 32 36.70 -35.27 13.17
CA SER A 32 36.41 -36.54 12.49
C SER A 32 36.58 -37.76 13.42
N LYS A 33 37.69 -37.80 14.18
CA LYS A 33 37.96 -38.85 15.17
C LYS A 33 36.93 -38.89 16.31
N LYS A 34 36.51 -37.73 16.82
CA LYS A 34 35.53 -37.59 17.91
C LYS A 34 34.12 -38.09 17.51
N ARG A 35 33.86 -38.17 16.20
CA ARG A 35 32.58 -38.57 15.60
C ARG A 35 32.63 -39.97 14.95
N HIS A 36 33.76 -40.68 15.07
CA HIS A 36 33.99 -42.02 14.51
C HIS A 36 33.67 -42.12 13.01
N GLU A 37 34.05 -41.10 12.23
CA GLU A 37 33.80 -41.06 10.80
C GLU A 37 34.70 -42.04 10.02
N PRO A 38 34.24 -42.60 8.88
CA PRO A 38 35.08 -43.39 7.98
C PRO A 38 36.16 -42.54 7.28
N ASP A 39 37.27 -43.18 6.88
CA ASP A 39 38.44 -42.49 6.28
C ASP A 39 38.10 -41.61 5.07
N TRP A 40 37.14 -42.03 4.22
CA TRP A 40 36.72 -41.25 3.05
C TRP A 40 36.10 -39.89 3.41
N MET A 41 35.50 -39.77 4.61
CA MET A 41 34.94 -38.50 5.11
C MET A 41 36.06 -37.61 5.66
N LEU A 42 37.07 -38.21 6.30
CA LEU A 42 38.27 -37.47 6.71
C LEU A 42 39.02 -36.93 5.49
N ASP A 43 39.18 -37.71 4.42
CA ASP A 43 39.78 -37.27 3.16
C ASP A 43 39.02 -36.07 2.56
N PHE A 44 37.68 -36.13 2.53
CA PHE A 44 36.83 -35.02 2.06
C PHE A 44 37.08 -33.73 2.88
N ARG A 45 37.14 -33.84 4.22
CA ARG A 45 37.44 -32.71 5.11
C ARG A 45 38.85 -32.14 4.92
N LEU A 46 39.85 -33.00 4.72
CA LEU A 46 41.24 -32.61 4.50
C LEU A 46 41.44 -31.94 3.13
N GLN A 47 40.75 -32.42 2.09
CA GLN A 47 40.71 -31.76 0.78
C GLN A 47 40.09 -30.37 0.88
N ALA A 48 38.93 -30.24 1.55
CA ALA A 48 38.28 -28.97 1.79
C ALA A 48 39.19 -27.95 2.51
N TYR A 49 39.84 -28.37 3.60
CA TYR A 49 40.81 -27.55 4.34
C TYR A 49 42.01 -27.13 3.46
N THR A 50 42.55 -28.06 2.67
CA THR A 50 43.69 -27.82 1.76
C THR A 50 43.34 -26.85 0.63
N SER A 51 42.10 -26.86 0.15
CA SER A 51 41.58 -25.89 -0.82
C SER A 51 41.31 -24.54 -0.16
N TRP A 52 40.72 -24.51 1.04
CA TRP A 52 40.40 -23.29 1.77
C TRP A 52 41.62 -22.40 2.03
N ILE A 53 42.75 -22.97 2.46
CA ILE A 53 44.02 -22.23 2.69
C ILE A 53 44.48 -21.45 1.43
N LYS A 54 44.15 -21.95 0.24
CA LYS A 54 44.57 -21.37 -1.06
C LYS A 54 43.58 -20.31 -1.58
N MET A 55 42.44 -20.12 -0.92
CA MET A 55 41.42 -19.15 -1.31
C MET A 55 41.60 -17.84 -0.53
N HIS A 56 41.23 -16.73 -1.16
CA HIS A 56 41.10 -15.43 -0.48
C HIS A 56 39.67 -15.22 0.01
N GLU A 57 39.52 -14.52 1.14
CA GLU A 57 38.20 -14.13 1.66
C GLU A 57 37.52 -13.16 0.67
N PRO A 58 36.28 -13.45 0.22
CA PRO A 58 35.62 -12.63 -0.79
C PRO A 58 34.90 -11.43 -0.13
N HIS A 59 35.30 -10.21 -0.50
CA HIS A 59 34.69 -8.96 -0.01
C HIS A 59 33.85 -8.21 -1.07
N TRP A 60 33.34 -8.90 -2.09
CA TRP A 60 32.60 -8.26 -3.20
C TRP A 60 31.11 -8.01 -2.92
N LEU A 61 30.58 -8.42 -1.76
CA LEU A 61 29.19 -8.19 -1.37
C LEU A 61 28.89 -6.69 -1.20
N HIS A 62 27.64 -6.26 -1.40
CA HIS A 62 27.24 -4.87 -1.23
C HIS A 62 27.06 -4.49 0.25
N GLY A 63 28.17 -4.46 1.00
CA GLY A 63 28.22 -4.18 2.44
C GLY A 63 29.65 -4.23 3.00
N GLN A 64 29.78 -3.94 4.30
CA GLN A 64 31.07 -3.87 5.00
C GLN A 64 31.02 -4.64 6.33
N PHE A 65 32.02 -5.49 6.56
CA PHE A 65 32.33 -6.13 7.84
C PHE A 65 33.83 -6.06 8.10
N ASP A 66 34.22 -6.18 9.37
CA ASP A 66 35.62 -6.26 9.78
C ASP A 66 36.18 -7.67 9.48
N PRO A 67 37.45 -7.82 9.05
CA PRO A 67 38.02 -9.13 8.70
C PRO A 67 37.93 -10.15 9.85
N ILE A 68 37.54 -11.40 9.51
CA ILE A 68 37.25 -12.43 10.50
C ILE A 68 38.55 -13.13 10.94
N ASN A 69 38.89 -13.07 12.23
CA ASN A 69 39.98 -13.89 12.77
C ASN A 69 39.51 -15.34 13.01
N TYR A 70 39.66 -16.19 11.98
CA TYR A 70 39.33 -17.62 12.03
C TYR A 70 40.02 -18.39 13.16
N ASN A 71 41.09 -17.87 13.76
CA ASN A 71 41.80 -18.50 14.86
C ASN A 71 41.19 -18.24 16.26
N GLU A 72 40.22 -17.33 16.39
CA GLU A 72 39.57 -17.03 17.68
C GLU A 72 38.33 -17.90 17.99
N TYR A 73 37.79 -18.57 16.98
CA TYR A 73 36.60 -19.41 17.09
C TYR A 73 36.92 -20.83 17.56
N SER A 74 36.00 -21.47 18.28
CA SER A 74 35.97 -22.94 18.32
C SER A 74 35.01 -23.48 17.25
N TYR A 75 35.41 -24.59 16.64
CA TYR A 75 34.72 -25.23 15.51
C TYR A 75 33.91 -26.48 15.92
N TYR A 76 33.88 -26.79 17.22
CA TYR A 76 33.07 -27.86 17.81
C TYR A 76 32.71 -27.47 19.24
N SER A 77 31.42 -27.50 19.58
CA SER A 77 30.91 -27.37 20.94
C SER A 77 29.63 -28.19 21.10
N ALA A 78 29.58 -29.03 22.13
CA ALA A 78 28.44 -29.89 22.44
C ALA A 78 28.11 -29.86 23.95
N PRO A 79 26.84 -30.04 24.38
CA PRO A 79 26.50 -30.18 25.79
C PRO A 79 27.21 -31.39 26.43
N GLN A 80 27.70 -31.23 27.66
CA GLN A 80 28.31 -32.33 28.40
C GLN A 80 27.25 -33.40 28.74
N CYS A 81 27.48 -34.63 28.27
CA CYS A 81 26.63 -35.80 28.50
C CYS A 81 27.29 -36.73 29.53
N ASP A 82 26.74 -36.82 30.74
CA ASP A 82 27.32 -37.65 31.80
C ASP A 82 27.25 -39.16 31.47
N ALA A 83 26.14 -39.61 30.86
CA ALA A 83 25.99 -40.98 30.35
C ALA A 83 27.00 -41.36 29.25
N CYS A 84 27.65 -40.36 28.63
CA CYS A 84 28.66 -40.56 27.60
C CYS A 84 30.09 -40.71 28.17
N GLN A 85 30.28 -40.50 29.48
CA GLN A 85 31.57 -40.72 30.15
C GLN A 85 31.71 -42.13 30.73
N ASP A 86 30.60 -42.86 30.90
CA ASP A 86 30.54 -44.16 31.58
C ASP A 86 30.99 -45.32 30.66
N ASN A 87 32.30 -45.37 30.41
CA ASN A 87 32.96 -46.18 29.39
C ASN A 87 32.94 -47.72 29.65
N LYS A 88 32.01 -48.23 30.48
CA LYS A 88 31.98 -49.62 30.99
C LYS A 88 30.58 -50.23 31.22
N LYS A 89 29.65 -50.13 30.25
CA LYS A 89 28.73 -51.25 29.87
C LYS A 89 27.90 -50.95 28.61
N ASN A 90 27.51 -52.03 27.93
CA ASN A 90 26.54 -52.12 26.81
C ASN A 90 26.80 -51.24 25.56
N LYS A 91 27.57 -51.79 24.61
CA LYS A 91 27.70 -51.25 23.24
C LYS A 91 26.45 -51.55 22.39
N THR A 92 25.39 -50.77 22.55
CA THR A 92 24.22 -50.79 21.64
C THR A 92 23.65 -49.39 21.45
N GLN A 93 23.78 -48.85 20.23
CA GLN A 93 23.13 -47.63 19.71
C GLN A 93 23.19 -46.37 20.61
N ALA A 94 24.09 -45.44 20.26
CA ALA A 94 24.05 -44.09 20.80
C ALA A 94 22.82 -43.34 20.25
N SER A 95 21.74 -43.29 21.02
CA SER A 95 20.49 -42.61 20.63
C SER A 95 20.58 -41.08 20.80
N SER A 96 19.87 -40.33 19.96
CA SER A 96 19.82 -38.85 19.99
C SER A 96 19.41 -38.28 21.37
N ASN A 97 18.59 -39.01 22.13
CA ASN A 97 18.14 -38.64 23.48
C ASN A 97 19.27 -38.41 24.51
N ASN A 98 20.50 -38.91 24.28
CA ASN A 98 21.59 -38.82 25.25
C ASN A 98 22.01 -37.38 25.60
N TYR A 99 21.71 -36.40 24.74
CA TYR A 99 22.02 -34.98 24.97
C TYR A 99 20.82 -34.15 25.49
N LEU A 100 19.63 -34.75 25.64
CA LEU A 100 18.38 -34.05 26.01
C LEU A 100 18.29 -33.78 27.52
N VAL A 101 19.28 -33.07 28.06
CA VAL A 101 19.32 -32.63 29.47
C VAL A 101 18.17 -31.65 29.78
N PRO A 102 17.69 -31.57 31.04
CA PRO A 102 16.52 -30.78 31.41
C PRO A 102 16.58 -29.31 30.97
N GLU A 103 17.76 -28.69 31.00
CA GLU A 103 18.03 -27.29 30.64
C GLU A 103 17.88 -27.04 29.13
N VAL A 104 18.34 -27.99 28.30
CA VAL A 104 18.21 -27.93 26.85
C VAL A 104 16.75 -28.18 26.44
N LYS A 105 16.10 -29.17 27.08
CA LYS A 105 14.66 -29.43 26.89
C LYS A 105 13.81 -28.21 27.26
N HIS A 106 14.08 -27.57 28.40
CA HIS A 106 13.40 -26.34 28.82
C HIS A 106 13.64 -25.18 27.86
N THR A 107 14.82 -25.12 27.22
CA THR A 107 15.14 -24.11 26.20
C THR A 107 14.28 -24.29 24.94
N PHE A 108 14.11 -25.52 24.44
CA PHE A 108 13.21 -25.79 23.31
C PHE A 108 11.73 -25.56 23.68
N GLU A 109 11.28 -25.97 24.87
CA GLU A 109 9.93 -25.66 25.38
C GLU A 109 9.68 -24.15 25.46
N LYS A 110 10.66 -23.37 25.91
CA LYS A 110 10.61 -21.90 26.01
C LYS A 110 10.66 -21.19 24.65
N LEU A 111 11.24 -21.82 23.63
CA LEU A 111 11.15 -21.41 22.22
C LEU A 111 9.82 -21.86 21.57
N GLY A 112 8.99 -22.66 22.25
CA GLY A 112 7.71 -23.15 21.74
C GLY A 112 7.80 -24.39 20.85
N ILE A 113 8.96 -25.06 20.82
CA ILE A 113 9.24 -26.19 19.93
C ILE A 113 8.91 -27.50 20.67
N PRO A 114 8.01 -28.36 20.15
CA PRO A 114 7.60 -29.56 20.86
C PRO A 114 8.69 -30.65 20.84
N THR A 115 9.25 -30.95 22.02
CA THR A 115 10.24 -32.02 22.25
C THR A 115 9.59 -33.41 22.48
N LYS A 116 8.38 -33.61 21.97
CA LYS A 116 7.57 -34.84 22.05
C LYS A 116 6.69 -34.93 20.81
N GLU A 117 6.26 -36.14 20.45
CA GLU A 117 5.28 -36.35 19.39
C GLU A 117 3.94 -35.67 19.71
N ASN A 118 3.69 -34.54 19.04
CA ASN A 118 2.42 -33.83 18.91
C ASN A 118 2.49 -33.04 17.59
N ASN A 119 1.33 -32.83 16.94
CA ASN A 119 1.17 -32.24 15.60
C ASN A 119 1.75 -33.10 14.44
N ASN A 120 1.30 -32.83 13.21
CA ASN A 120 1.67 -33.56 11.99
C ASN A 120 3.03 -33.10 11.41
N ILE A 121 4.04 -32.89 12.26
CA ILE A 121 5.37 -32.39 11.87
C ILE A 121 6.43 -33.25 12.55
N ALA A 122 7.37 -33.79 11.77
CA ALA A 122 8.56 -34.43 12.32
C ALA A 122 9.64 -33.38 12.57
N ILE A 123 10.27 -33.40 13.75
CA ILE A 123 11.22 -32.37 14.19
C ILE A 123 12.56 -33.01 14.55
N ASP A 124 13.64 -32.43 14.00
CA ASP A 124 15.01 -32.57 14.50
C ASP A 124 15.43 -31.27 15.21
N ALA A 125 15.92 -31.38 16.43
CA ALA A 125 16.27 -30.25 17.30
C ALA A 125 17.79 -30.23 17.56
N ILE A 126 18.49 -29.29 16.93
CA ILE A 126 19.96 -29.19 16.92
C ILE A 126 20.42 -28.03 17.81
N PHE A 127 21.37 -28.31 18.70
CA PHE A 127 21.89 -27.37 19.70
C PHE A 127 23.43 -27.29 19.59
N ASP A 128 23.95 -26.09 19.36
CA ASP A 128 25.34 -25.80 18.99
C ASP A 128 25.86 -26.69 17.84
N SER A 129 26.50 -27.83 18.14
CA SER A 129 27.12 -28.73 17.14
C SER A 129 26.60 -30.19 17.17
N VAL A 130 25.44 -30.45 17.81
CA VAL A 130 24.83 -31.80 17.90
C VAL A 130 23.29 -31.77 17.80
N SER A 131 22.71 -32.78 17.15
CA SER A 131 21.28 -33.13 17.26
C SER A 131 20.95 -33.66 18.67
N VAL A 132 19.83 -33.23 19.25
CA VAL A 132 19.43 -33.49 20.64
C VAL A 132 18.08 -34.23 20.76
N SER A 133 17.21 -34.12 19.75
CA SER A 133 15.93 -34.83 19.74
C SER A 133 15.38 -34.97 18.32
N THR A 134 15.00 -36.18 17.94
CA THR A 134 14.38 -36.54 16.66
C THR A 134 13.00 -37.15 16.90
N THR A 135 11.93 -36.60 16.32
CA THR A 135 10.56 -37.13 16.45
C THR A 135 10.07 -37.85 15.19
N TYR A 136 9.09 -38.75 15.33
CA TYR A 136 8.50 -39.57 14.25
C TYR A 136 9.48 -40.50 13.48
N GLN A 137 10.72 -40.67 13.95
CA GLN A 137 11.79 -41.39 13.24
C GLN A 137 11.40 -42.83 12.85
N ASP A 138 10.76 -43.60 13.74
CA ASP A 138 10.31 -44.97 13.44
C ASP A 138 9.18 -45.01 12.39
N LYS A 139 8.17 -44.14 12.53
CA LYS A 139 7.02 -44.06 11.60
C LYS A 139 7.43 -43.60 10.20
N LEU A 140 8.48 -42.78 10.09
CA LEU A 140 9.07 -42.41 8.79
C LEU A 140 9.85 -43.59 8.18
N LYS A 141 10.58 -44.33 9.02
CA LYS A 141 11.39 -45.50 8.64
C LYS A 141 10.54 -46.68 8.16
N GLU A 142 9.34 -46.87 8.71
CA GLU A 142 8.34 -47.83 8.20
C GLU A 142 7.96 -47.58 6.73
N ILE A 143 7.95 -46.31 6.31
CA ILE A 143 7.65 -45.87 4.92
C ILE A 143 8.96 -45.69 4.11
N GLY A 144 10.09 -46.14 4.65
CA GLY A 144 11.42 -46.06 4.02
C GLY A 144 12.02 -44.66 3.91
N ILE A 145 11.43 -43.66 4.59
CA ILE A 145 11.99 -42.31 4.66
C ILE A 145 13.12 -42.30 5.68
N ILE A 146 14.29 -41.80 5.26
CA ILE A 146 15.41 -41.51 6.16
C ILE A 146 15.32 -40.03 6.52
N PHE A 147 15.19 -39.74 7.81
CA PHE A 147 15.28 -38.40 8.39
C PHE A 147 16.07 -38.52 9.69
N CYS A 148 17.31 -38.03 9.68
CA CYS A 148 18.23 -38.12 10.80
C CYS A 148 19.34 -37.06 10.68
N SER A 149 20.19 -36.98 11.71
CA SER A 149 21.36 -36.10 11.70
C SER A 149 22.36 -36.51 10.61
N PHE A 150 23.10 -35.55 10.06
CA PHE A 150 24.18 -35.79 9.09
C PHE A 150 25.24 -36.74 9.69
N SER A 151 25.49 -36.58 11.00
CA SER A 151 26.33 -37.46 11.82
C SER A 151 25.88 -38.93 11.78
N GLU A 152 24.59 -39.19 12.03
CA GLU A 152 24.01 -40.53 12.02
C GLU A 152 24.02 -41.13 10.61
N ALA A 153 23.73 -40.33 9.58
CA ALA A 153 23.71 -40.78 8.20
C ALA A 153 25.09 -41.25 7.69
N ILE A 154 26.19 -40.61 8.13
CA ILE A 154 27.55 -41.06 7.79
C ILE A 154 27.84 -42.46 8.37
N GLN A 155 27.32 -42.78 9.55
CA GLN A 155 27.54 -44.07 10.21
C GLN A 155 26.56 -45.16 9.71
N ASN A 156 25.27 -44.85 9.61
CA ASN A 156 24.20 -45.80 9.26
C ASN A 156 23.99 -45.97 7.75
N HIS A 157 24.33 -44.96 6.94
CA HIS A 157 24.10 -44.95 5.49
C HIS A 157 25.31 -44.44 4.66
N PRO A 158 26.56 -44.88 4.96
CA PRO A 158 27.79 -44.29 4.41
C PRO A 158 27.84 -44.25 2.88
N GLU A 159 27.39 -45.31 2.19
CA GLU A 159 27.38 -45.35 0.71
C GLU A 159 26.43 -44.31 0.11
N LEU A 160 25.28 -44.07 0.74
CA LEU A 160 24.28 -43.14 0.27
C LEU A 160 24.74 -41.69 0.48
N VAL A 161 25.36 -41.39 1.64
CA VAL A 161 25.98 -40.08 1.89
C VAL A 161 27.13 -39.83 0.93
N ARG A 162 28.09 -40.78 0.81
CA ARG A 162 29.26 -40.67 -0.06
C ARG A 162 28.91 -40.46 -1.54
N LYS A 163 27.76 -40.96 -1.98
CA LYS A 163 27.24 -40.81 -3.36
C LYS A 163 26.73 -39.40 -3.68
N TYR A 164 26.28 -38.63 -2.68
CA TYR A 164 25.62 -37.34 -2.87
C TYR A 164 26.32 -36.14 -2.20
N LEU A 165 27.13 -36.35 -1.16
CA LEU A 165 27.93 -35.32 -0.52
C LEU A 165 28.87 -34.65 -1.54
N GLY A 166 28.83 -33.32 -1.63
CA GLY A 166 29.64 -32.53 -2.56
C GLY A 166 29.20 -32.63 -4.02
N SER A 167 28.16 -33.41 -4.34
CA SER A 167 27.68 -33.58 -5.73
C SER A 167 26.95 -32.37 -6.30
N VAL A 168 26.55 -31.42 -5.42
CA VAL A 168 25.88 -30.17 -5.79
C VAL A 168 26.68 -28.96 -5.32
N VAL A 169 27.30 -29.01 -4.14
CA VAL A 169 28.19 -27.97 -3.59
C VAL A 169 29.54 -28.61 -3.20
N PRO A 170 30.52 -28.68 -4.12
CA PRO A 170 31.83 -29.29 -3.89
C PRO A 170 32.59 -28.76 -2.66
N ALA A 171 33.58 -29.55 -2.22
CA ALA A 171 34.48 -29.21 -1.11
C ALA A 171 35.33 -27.94 -1.36
N ASP A 172 35.40 -27.47 -2.61
CA ASP A 172 36.15 -26.32 -3.10
C ASP A 172 35.25 -25.27 -3.79
N ASP A 173 33.92 -25.34 -3.63
CA ASP A 173 32.95 -24.49 -4.35
C ASP A 173 33.15 -22.98 -4.15
N ASN A 174 33.41 -22.57 -2.89
CA ASN A 174 33.73 -21.21 -2.50
C ASN A 174 34.34 -21.20 -1.08
N PHE A 175 34.93 -20.07 -0.67
CA PHE A 175 35.64 -19.91 0.61
C PHE A 175 34.83 -20.41 1.83
N PHE A 176 33.57 -20.03 1.98
CA PHE A 176 32.75 -20.45 3.14
C PHE A 176 32.21 -21.87 3.00
N ALA A 177 31.96 -22.35 1.79
CA ALA A 177 31.60 -23.75 1.53
C ALA A 177 32.77 -24.72 1.77
N ALA A 178 34.01 -24.31 1.50
CA ALA A 178 35.23 -25.08 1.79
C ALA A 178 35.52 -25.11 3.30
N LEU A 179 35.38 -23.96 3.98
CA LEU A 179 35.45 -23.89 5.44
C LEU A 179 34.41 -24.83 6.09
N ASN A 180 33.15 -24.76 5.63
CA ASN A 180 32.09 -25.68 6.02
C ASN A 180 32.47 -27.15 5.75
N ALA A 181 32.89 -27.51 4.53
CA ALA A 181 33.21 -28.89 4.18
C ALA A 181 34.36 -29.48 5.03
N ALA A 182 35.29 -28.66 5.53
CA ALA A 182 36.32 -29.10 6.47
C ALA A 182 35.76 -29.35 7.89
N VAL A 183 35.02 -28.40 8.45
CA VAL A 183 34.71 -28.36 9.90
C VAL A 183 33.26 -28.67 10.27
N ALA A 184 32.34 -28.75 9.30
CA ALA A 184 30.92 -28.94 9.54
C ALA A 184 30.71 -30.18 10.41
N SER A 185 30.17 -29.95 11.60
CA SER A 185 30.01 -31.01 12.59
C SER A 185 28.72 -31.74 12.31
N ASP A 186 27.56 -31.09 12.53
CA ASP A 186 26.26 -31.71 12.30
C ASP A 186 25.49 -31.09 11.13
N GLY A 187 24.22 -31.46 11.01
CA GLY A 187 23.31 -31.02 9.97
C GLY A 187 22.25 -32.09 9.78
N THR A 188 21.54 -32.08 8.66
CA THR A 188 20.41 -33.01 8.47
C THR A 188 20.56 -33.81 7.19
N PHE A 189 20.32 -35.12 7.28
CA PHE A 189 20.20 -35.99 6.12
C PHE A 189 18.75 -36.40 5.91
N VAL A 190 18.25 -36.18 4.69
CA VAL A 190 16.90 -36.55 4.27
C VAL A 190 16.98 -37.36 2.98
N TYR A 191 16.38 -38.55 2.97
CA TYR A 191 16.19 -39.33 1.76
C TYR A 191 14.75 -39.83 1.67
N ILE A 192 14.09 -39.51 0.56
CA ILE A 192 12.72 -39.92 0.25
C ILE A 192 12.77 -40.97 -0.87
N PRO A 193 12.32 -42.22 -0.63
CA PRO A 193 12.40 -43.29 -1.60
C PRO A 193 11.38 -43.12 -2.74
N LYS A 194 11.55 -43.95 -3.78
CA LYS A 194 10.74 -43.90 -5.01
C LYS A 194 9.25 -44.07 -4.72
N ASN A 195 8.43 -43.28 -5.42
CA ASN A 195 6.97 -43.24 -5.31
C ASN A 195 6.42 -42.84 -3.92
N VAL A 196 7.25 -42.45 -2.95
CA VAL A 196 6.79 -42.06 -1.61
C VAL A 196 6.56 -40.54 -1.51
N LYS A 197 5.33 -40.18 -1.15
CA LYS A 197 4.98 -38.84 -0.69
C LYS A 197 5.09 -38.82 0.84
N CYS A 198 5.93 -37.93 1.38
CA CYS A 198 6.06 -37.72 2.81
C CYS A 198 4.69 -37.35 3.43
N PRO A 199 4.22 -38.05 4.49
CA PRO A 199 2.89 -37.84 5.05
C PRO A 199 2.81 -36.62 5.98
N VAL A 200 3.96 -36.15 6.47
CA VAL A 200 4.14 -35.00 7.38
C VAL A 200 5.11 -33.99 6.77
N ASP A 201 5.08 -32.75 7.24
CA ASP A 201 6.19 -31.81 6.99
C ASP A 201 7.40 -32.25 7.84
N LEU A 202 8.61 -32.19 7.25
CA LEU A 202 9.87 -32.38 7.98
C LEU A 202 10.39 -31.00 8.41
N SER A 203 10.85 -30.88 9.66
CA SER A 203 11.29 -29.61 10.24
C SER A 203 12.58 -29.78 11.04
N THR A 204 13.50 -28.84 10.91
CA THR A 204 14.79 -28.85 11.63
C THR A 204 15.04 -27.50 12.27
N TYR A 205 15.22 -27.47 13.59
CA TYR A 205 15.43 -26.23 14.33
C TYR A 205 16.83 -26.16 14.93
N PHE A 206 17.57 -25.12 14.54
CA PHE A 206 18.94 -24.86 14.94
C PHE A 206 19.01 -23.78 16.03
N ARG A 207 19.68 -24.08 17.14
CA ARG A 207 19.95 -23.14 18.23
C ARG A 207 21.45 -23.02 18.49
N ILE A 208 22.02 -21.86 18.15
CA ILE A 208 23.34 -21.46 18.68
C ILE A 208 23.15 -21.09 20.15
N ASN A 209 24.07 -21.48 21.04
CA ASN A 209 24.06 -21.08 22.45
C ASN A 209 25.45 -20.66 22.95
N SER A 210 26.51 -21.38 22.61
CA SER A 210 27.89 -21.07 23.04
C SER A 210 28.41 -19.72 22.53
N ALA A 211 29.46 -19.21 23.17
CA ALA A 211 30.09 -17.93 22.83
C ALA A 211 31.32 -18.14 21.95
N ASN A 212 31.48 -17.34 20.88
CA ASN A 212 32.62 -17.42 19.95
C ASN A 212 32.79 -18.82 19.30
N THR A 213 31.71 -19.60 19.21
CA THR A 213 31.61 -20.75 18.31
C THR A 213 31.19 -20.29 16.93
N GLY A 214 31.71 -20.94 15.89
CA GLY A 214 31.17 -20.82 14.53
C GLY A 214 30.20 -21.96 14.25
N GLN A 215 29.02 -21.67 13.71
CA GLN A 215 28.04 -22.71 13.37
C GLN A 215 28.23 -23.14 11.91
N PHE A 216 28.64 -24.39 11.73
CA PHE A 216 28.87 -25.02 10.43
C PHE A 216 28.02 -26.28 10.34
N GLU A 217 26.86 -26.14 9.69
CA GLU A 217 25.90 -27.21 9.46
C GLU A 217 25.89 -27.63 7.97
N ARG A 218 25.61 -28.91 7.70
CA ARG A 218 25.48 -29.41 6.32
C ARG A 218 24.24 -30.26 6.13
N THR A 219 23.31 -29.79 5.30
CA THR A 219 22.05 -30.48 5.00
C THR A 219 22.07 -31.09 3.61
N ILE A 220 21.69 -32.36 3.50
CA ILE A 220 21.55 -33.09 2.23
C ILE A 220 20.13 -33.64 2.14
N LEU A 221 19.38 -33.20 1.12
CA LEU A 221 18.01 -33.66 0.86
C LEU A 221 17.92 -34.32 -0.51
N ILE A 222 17.62 -35.61 -0.55
CA ILE A 222 17.49 -36.41 -1.76
C ILE A 222 16.04 -36.87 -1.94
N ALA A 223 15.46 -36.53 -3.09
CA ALA A 223 14.11 -36.92 -3.49
C ALA A 223 14.18 -37.82 -4.74
N ASP A 224 14.01 -39.14 -4.54
CA ASP A 224 14.07 -40.15 -5.62
C ASP A 224 12.78 -40.15 -6.47
N ASN A 225 12.75 -40.89 -7.58
CA ASN A 225 11.73 -40.81 -8.62
C ASN A 225 10.29 -40.89 -8.09
N TYR A 226 9.43 -39.97 -8.54
CA TYR A 226 8.04 -39.78 -8.12
C TYR A 226 7.81 -39.49 -6.63
N SER A 227 8.86 -39.14 -5.86
CA SER A 227 8.69 -38.76 -4.46
C SER A 227 8.16 -37.32 -4.28
N THR A 228 7.70 -36.98 -3.07
CA THR A 228 7.38 -35.60 -2.71
C THR A 228 7.64 -35.34 -1.24
N VAL A 229 8.33 -34.24 -0.92
CA VAL A 229 8.60 -33.80 0.45
C VAL A 229 8.51 -32.28 0.60
N SER A 230 8.19 -31.87 1.82
CA SER A 230 8.15 -30.50 2.28
C SER A 230 9.01 -30.43 3.54
N TYR A 231 10.05 -29.60 3.47
CA TYR A 231 11.11 -29.46 4.47
C TYR A 231 11.14 -28.02 5.00
N ILE A 232 11.45 -27.85 6.28
CA ILE A 232 11.40 -26.56 6.98
C ILE A 232 12.66 -26.40 7.84
N GLU A 233 13.31 -25.25 7.74
CA GLU A 233 14.52 -24.90 8.50
C GLU A 233 14.23 -23.68 9.37
N GLY A 234 14.35 -23.83 10.69
CA GLY A 234 14.23 -22.76 11.68
C GLY A 234 15.58 -22.48 12.36
N CYS A 235 15.91 -21.20 12.62
CA CYS A 235 17.15 -20.87 13.33
C CYS A 235 16.99 -19.68 14.30
N SER A 236 17.61 -19.77 15.49
CA SER A 236 17.77 -18.64 16.42
C SER A 236 19.07 -18.69 17.25
N ALA A 237 19.40 -17.57 17.90
CA ALA A 237 20.60 -17.41 18.73
C ALA A 237 20.39 -16.41 19.89
N PRO A 238 21.23 -16.45 20.96
CA PRO A 238 21.24 -15.48 22.06
C PRO A 238 21.83 -14.12 21.68
N ILE A 239 21.74 -13.16 22.59
CA ILE A 239 22.44 -11.87 22.51
C ILE A 239 23.94 -12.09 22.79
N ARG A 240 24.81 -11.65 21.88
CA ARG A 240 26.28 -11.68 22.02
C ARG A 240 26.90 -10.37 21.50
N ASN A 241 27.98 -9.91 22.14
CA ASN A 241 28.67 -8.66 21.78
C ASN A 241 29.76 -8.83 20.69
N SER A 242 30.25 -10.05 20.49
CA SER A 242 31.12 -10.45 19.39
C SER A 242 30.29 -10.82 18.15
N TYR A 243 30.94 -10.87 16.98
CA TYR A 243 30.33 -11.50 15.80
C TYR A 243 30.29 -13.02 15.98
N GLN A 244 29.24 -13.66 15.47
CA GLN A 244 29.16 -15.11 15.31
C GLN A 244 28.99 -15.44 13.82
N LEU A 245 29.79 -16.39 13.33
CA LEU A 245 29.72 -16.86 11.94
C LEU A 245 28.79 -18.08 11.86
N HIS A 246 27.73 -17.96 11.08
CA HIS A 246 26.88 -19.07 10.64
C HIS A 246 27.13 -19.28 9.14
N ALA A 247 27.72 -20.42 8.79
CA ALA A 247 28.11 -20.77 7.42
C ALA A 247 27.62 -22.18 7.06
N ALA A 248 26.31 -22.27 6.80
CA ALA A 248 25.64 -23.50 6.38
C ALA A 248 25.87 -23.82 4.89
N VAL A 249 25.83 -25.12 4.56
CA VAL A 249 25.75 -25.63 3.18
C VAL A 249 24.53 -26.54 3.05
N VAL A 250 23.74 -26.34 1.99
CA VAL A 250 22.54 -27.14 1.71
C VAL A 250 22.59 -27.68 0.29
N GLU A 251 22.62 -29.00 0.15
CA GLU A 251 22.61 -29.74 -1.12
C GLU A 251 21.26 -30.44 -1.30
N VAL A 252 20.52 -30.10 -2.37
CA VAL A 252 19.22 -30.73 -2.67
C VAL A 252 19.30 -31.47 -4.01
N ILE A 253 18.97 -32.75 -4.06
CA ILE A 253 19.03 -33.59 -5.27
C ILE A 253 17.63 -34.11 -5.59
N ILE A 254 17.11 -33.82 -6.79
CA ILE A 254 15.72 -34.08 -7.17
C ILE A 254 15.70 -34.89 -8.47
N LEU A 255 15.19 -36.13 -8.40
CA LEU A 255 15.16 -37.06 -9.52
C LEU A 255 13.80 -37.01 -10.25
N ASP A 256 13.48 -37.99 -11.10
CA ASP A 256 12.41 -37.86 -12.10
C ASP A 256 11.03 -37.69 -11.44
N TYR A 257 10.25 -36.71 -11.89
CA TYR A 257 8.92 -36.35 -11.37
C TYR A 257 8.86 -36.00 -9.86
N ALA A 258 10.01 -35.93 -9.17
CA ALA A 258 10.05 -35.66 -7.74
C ALA A 258 9.84 -34.17 -7.43
N THR A 259 9.22 -33.86 -6.28
CA THR A 259 8.95 -32.48 -5.84
C THR A 259 9.48 -32.20 -4.44
N VAL A 260 10.30 -31.16 -4.30
CA VAL A 260 10.79 -30.65 -3.01
C VAL A 260 10.29 -29.23 -2.78
N LYS A 261 9.69 -29.00 -1.62
CA LYS A 261 9.56 -27.66 -1.03
C LYS A 261 10.58 -27.53 0.09
N TYR A 262 11.29 -26.42 0.15
CA TYR A 262 12.23 -26.11 1.23
C TYR A 262 11.93 -24.71 1.76
N SER A 263 11.45 -24.66 3.00
CA SER A 263 11.11 -23.43 3.73
C SER A 263 12.25 -23.04 4.68
N THR A 264 12.50 -21.76 4.87
CA THR A 264 13.53 -21.25 5.79
C THR A 264 12.99 -20.03 6.56
N VAL A 265 12.98 -20.10 7.89
CA VAL A 265 12.54 -19.02 8.79
C VAL A 265 13.66 -18.74 9.77
N GLN A 266 14.34 -17.60 9.60
CA GLN A 266 15.52 -17.24 10.40
C GLN A 266 15.30 -15.93 11.15
N ASN A 267 15.49 -15.96 12.47
CA ASN A 267 15.38 -14.81 13.37
C ASN A 267 16.63 -14.70 14.26
N TRP A 268 17.62 -13.96 13.77
CA TRP A 268 18.94 -13.85 14.40
C TRP A 268 19.11 -12.59 15.26
N PHE A 269 20.24 -12.48 15.98
CA PHE A 269 20.60 -11.27 16.72
C PHE A 269 21.38 -10.25 15.84
N PRO A 270 20.90 -8.99 15.70
CA PRO A 270 21.41 -8.04 14.69
C PRO A 270 22.59 -7.18 15.15
N GLY A 271 23.10 -7.39 16.37
CA GLY A 271 24.19 -6.58 16.94
C GLY A 271 23.74 -5.22 17.50
N ASN A 272 24.67 -4.54 18.18
CA ASN A 272 24.50 -3.22 18.77
C ASN A 272 25.30 -2.18 17.98
N PHE A 273 24.64 -1.32 17.19
CA PHE A 273 25.23 -0.09 16.62
C PHE A 273 26.63 -0.25 15.98
N LYS A 274 26.83 -1.32 15.18
CA LYS A 274 28.10 -1.78 14.55
C LYS A 274 28.99 -2.74 15.38
N GLN A 275 28.55 -3.27 16.52
CA GLN A 275 29.29 -4.29 17.28
C GLN A 275 28.46 -5.57 17.46
N GLY A 276 29.05 -6.70 17.06
CA GLY A 276 28.48 -8.04 17.20
C GLY A 276 27.27 -8.34 16.33
N GLY A 277 26.63 -9.48 16.63
CA GLY A 277 25.54 -10.03 15.83
C GLY A 277 26.00 -11.13 14.86
N ILE A 278 25.09 -11.63 14.03
CA ILE A 278 25.36 -12.82 13.20
C ILE A 278 25.75 -12.47 11.76
N LEU A 279 26.84 -13.07 11.29
CA LEU A 279 27.27 -13.12 9.90
C LEU A 279 26.74 -14.43 9.29
N ASN A 280 25.84 -14.31 8.32
CA ASN A 280 24.97 -15.39 7.84
C ASN A 280 25.30 -15.69 6.37
N PHE A 281 26.34 -16.50 6.14
CA PHE A 281 27.02 -16.70 4.86
C PHE A 281 26.77 -18.12 4.32
N VAL A 282 25.64 -18.32 3.64
CA VAL A 282 25.07 -19.66 3.40
C VAL A 282 25.01 -20.03 1.92
N THR A 283 25.54 -21.21 1.58
CA THR A 283 25.50 -21.77 0.22
C THR A 283 24.42 -22.85 0.10
N LYS A 284 23.21 -22.47 -0.36
CA LYS A 284 22.14 -23.43 -0.70
C LYS A 284 22.06 -23.66 -2.21
N ARG A 285 21.96 -24.92 -2.65
CA ARG A 285 21.84 -25.25 -4.08
C ARG A 285 21.04 -26.54 -4.29
N ALA A 286 20.09 -26.47 -5.22
CA ALA A 286 19.30 -27.60 -5.67
C ALA A 286 19.70 -28.03 -7.08
N LEU A 287 19.74 -29.33 -7.31
CA LEU A 287 19.94 -29.97 -8.61
C LEU A 287 18.64 -30.70 -9.00
N CYS A 288 17.87 -30.06 -9.86
CA CYS A 288 16.74 -30.65 -10.57
C CYS A 288 17.26 -31.56 -11.70
N LYS A 289 17.78 -32.73 -11.29
CA LYS A 289 18.46 -33.69 -12.18
C LYS A 289 17.47 -34.42 -13.09
N GLY A 290 16.35 -34.86 -12.52
CA GLY A 290 15.37 -35.68 -13.22
C GLY A 290 14.39 -34.90 -14.10
N LYS A 291 13.79 -35.58 -15.07
CA LYS A 291 12.73 -35.05 -15.93
C LYS A 291 11.50 -34.66 -15.09
N LYS A 292 10.92 -33.48 -15.31
CA LYS A 292 9.81 -32.92 -14.50
C LYS A 292 10.09 -32.82 -12.98
N SER A 293 11.36 -32.81 -12.56
CA SER A 293 11.73 -32.48 -11.17
C SER A 293 11.29 -31.05 -10.81
N LYS A 294 10.83 -30.83 -9.57
CA LYS A 294 10.45 -29.50 -9.07
C LYS A 294 11.14 -29.16 -7.76
N MET A 295 11.77 -27.98 -7.73
CA MET A 295 12.23 -27.30 -6.52
C MET A 295 11.36 -26.08 -6.21
N SER A 296 11.10 -25.82 -4.93
CA SER A 296 10.55 -24.56 -4.43
C SER A 296 11.28 -24.12 -3.17
N TRP A 297 12.09 -23.06 -3.27
CA TRP A 297 12.64 -22.34 -2.12
C TRP A 297 11.63 -21.30 -1.61
N THR A 298 11.37 -21.28 -0.30
CA THR A 298 10.56 -20.24 0.36
C THR A 298 11.34 -19.75 1.59
N GLN A 299 11.61 -18.45 1.72
CA GLN A 299 12.39 -17.93 2.85
C GLN A 299 11.85 -16.63 3.44
N SER A 300 11.99 -16.49 4.75
CA SER A 300 11.69 -15.29 5.54
C SER A 300 12.87 -15.01 6.47
N GLU A 301 13.62 -13.94 6.17
CA GLU A 301 14.91 -13.65 6.81
C GLU A 301 14.89 -12.33 7.57
N THR A 302 15.22 -12.38 8.86
CA THR A 302 15.37 -11.21 9.73
C THR A 302 16.52 -11.40 10.72
N GLY A 303 17.04 -10.27 11.22
CA GLY A 303 17.91 -10.26 12.41
C GLY A 303 19.41 -10.53 12.23
N SER A 304 19.94 -10.93 11.08
CA SER A 304 21.41 -11.03 10.91
C SER A 304 22.07 -9.64 10.85
N ALA A 305 23.32 -9.50 11.32
CA ALA A 305 24.10 -8.28 11.12
C ALA A 305 24.47 -8.11 9.63
N ILE A 306 24.96 -9.20 9.01
CA ILE A 306 25.06 -9.34 7.55
C ILE A 306 24.45 -10.67 7.10
N THR A 307 23.59 -10.63 6.08
CA THR A 307 23.14 -11.81 5.33
C THR A 307 23.78 -11.84 3.95
N TRP A 308 24.38 -12.97 3.57
CA TRP A 308 24.95 -13.18 2.24
C TRP A 308 24.56 -14.57 1.71
N LYS A 309 23.60 -14.63 0.78
CA LYS A 309 22.98 -15.89 0.35
C LYS A 309 22.42 -15.86 -1.07
N TYR A 310 22.65 -16.94 -1.82
CA TYR A 310 22.02 -17.14 -3.14
C TYR A 310 21.48 -18.56 -3.34
N PRO A 311 20.37 -18.97 -2.70
CA PRO A 311 19.73 -20.25 -2.95
C PRO A 311 19.50 -20.48 -4.44
N SER A 312 20.16 -21.49 -4.99
CA SER A 312 20.30 -21.70 -6.43
C SER A 312 19.53 -22.95 -6.88
N VAL A 313 19.10 -22.99 -8.15
CA VAL A 313 18.49 -24.17 -8.78
C VAL A 313 19.13 -24.43 -10.14
N ILE A 314 19.75 -25.61 -10.28
CA ILE A 314 20.24 -26.14 -11.56
C ILE A 314 19.13 -27.00 -12.16
N LEU A 315 18.48 -26.48 -13.20
CA LEU A 315 17.37 -27.10 -13.93
C LEU A 315 17.92 -27.97 -15.06
N GLN A 316 18.46 -29.15 -14.70
CA GLN A 316 19.15 -30.06 -15.62
C GLN A 316 18.18 -30.95 -16.42
N GLY A 317 17.15 -31.50 -15.78
CA GLY A 317 16.18 -32.37 -16.45
C GLY A 317 15.18 -31.61 -17.32
N ASP A 318 14.75 -32.21 -18.43
CA ASP A 318 13.69 -31.66 -19.28
C ASP A 318 12.39 -31.44 -18.48
N TYR A 319 11.70 -30.34 -18.72
CA TYR A 319 10.48 -29.88 -18.01
C TYR A 319 10.65 -29.64 -16.50
N SER A 320 11.88 -29.49 -16.00
CA SER A 320 12.13 -29.16 -14.58
C SER A 320 11.64 -27.76 -14.19
N ILE A 321 11.28 -27.57 -12.92
CA ILE A 321 10.68 -26.33 -12.39
C ILE A 321 11.46 -25.84 -11.16
N GLY A 322 11.83 -24.55 -11.13
CA GLY A 322 12.52 -23.91 -10.00
C GLY A 322 11.79 -22.66 -9.51
N GLU A 323 11.20 -22.74 -8.33
CA GLU A 323 10.50 -21.62 -7.68
C GLU A 323 11.35 -21.04 -6.54
N PHE A 324 11.36 -19.71 -6.38
CA PHE A 324 12.01 -19.00 -5.28
C PHE A 324 11.13 -17.84 -4.79
N PHE A 325 10.77 -17.88 -3.51
CA PHE A 325 9.99 -16.86 -2.81
C PHE A 325 10.79 -16.36 -1.61
N SER A 326 11.14 -15.07 -1.55
CA SER A 326 11.96 -14.52 -0.46
C SER A 326 11.43 -13.22 0.13
N ILE A 327 11.28 -13.18 1.45
CA ILE A 327 11.13 -11.95 2.24
C ILE A 327 12.45 -11.69 2.97
N ALA A 328 13.03 -10.51 2.78
CA ALA A 328 14.25 -10.08 3.48
C ALA A 328 14.01 -8.75 4.20
N LEU A 329 14.17 -8.73 5.53
CA LEU A 329 13.92 -7.57 6.38
C LEU A 329 15.22 -7.07 7.04
N THR A 330 15.61 -5.84 6.72
CA THR A 330 16.75 -5.17 7.38
C THR A 330 16.30 -3.92 8.14
N LYS A 331 16.83 -3.74 9.35
CA LYS A 331 16.56 -2.62 10.27
C LYS A 331 17.88 -2.01 10.74
N SER A 332 17.82 -0.80 11.31
CA SER A 332 18.95 -0.10 11.97
C SER A 332 20.21 0.08 11.11
N TYR A 333 21.16 -0.85 11.14
CA TYR A 333 22.42 -0.86 10.39
C TYR A 333 22.69 -2.22 9.69
N GLN A 334 21.72 -3.13 9.68
CA GLN A 334 21.86 -4.44 9.06
C GLN A 334 22.11 -4.33 7.56
N GLN A 335 22.84 -5.29 7.00
CA GLN A 335 23.18 -5.36 5.58
C GLN A 335 22.74 -6.72 5.02
N ALA A 336 22.15 -6.73 3.83
CA ALA A 336 21.78 -7.96 3.14
C ALA A 336 22.18 -7.91 1.68
N ASP A 337 22.86 -8.94 1.20
CA ASP A 337 23.09 -9.22 -0.23
C ASP A 337 22.53 -10.63 -0.52
N THR A 338 21.28 -10.67 -0.99
CA THR A 338 20.45 -11.88 -1.04
C THR A 338 19.81 -12.04 -2.41
N GLY A 339 19.48 -13.27 -2.79
CA GLY A 339 18.72 -13.52 -4.02
C GLY A 339 18.83 -14.97 -4.45
N THR A 340 18.84 -15.24 -5.76
CA THR A 340 18.78 -16.61 -6.29
C THR A 340 19.50 -16.75 -7.62
N LYS A 341 19.90 -17.97 -7.98
CA LYS A 341 20.47 -18.29 -9.30
C LYS A 341 19.68 -19.42 -9.94
N MET A 342 18.96 -19.13 -11.02
CA MET A 342 18.20 -20.11 -11.81
C MET A 342 19.00 -20.45 -13.07
N ILE A 343 19.49 -21.69 -13.18
CA ILE A 343 20.38 -22.14 -14.25
C ILE A 343 19.64 -23.19 -15.09
N HIS A 344 19.10 -22.77 -16.23
CA HIS A 344 18.34 -23.60 -17.16
C HIS A 344 19.27 -24.36 -18.12
N ILE A 345 19.15 -25.69 -18.12
CA ILE A 345 19.92 -26.61 -18.97
C ILE A 345 18.97 -27.56 -19.71
N GLY A 346 17.96 -28.11 -19.03
CA GLY A 346 16.93 -28.95 -19.64
C GLY A 346 15.93 -28.16 -20.47
N LYS A 347 15.37 -28.78 -21.50
CA LYS A 347 14.36 -28.18 -22.41
C LYS A 347 13.04 -27.99 -21.67
N ASN A 348 12.27 -26.97 -22.05
CA ASN A 348 10.97 -26.61 -21.44
C ASN A 348 11.05 -26.35 -19.93
N SER A 349 12.24 -26.08 -19.39
CA SER A 349 12.45 -25.81 -17.96
C SER A 349 11.90 -24.44 -17.57
N LYS A 350 11.27 -24.34 -16.39
CA LYS A 350 10.60 -23.13 -15.92
C LYS A 350 11.19 -22.62 -14.61
N SER A 351 11.25 -21.31 -14.44
CA SER A 351 11.53 -20.70 -13.14
C SER A 351 10.63 -19.51 -12.83
N THR A 352 10.36 -19.33 -11.54
CA THR A 352 9.60 -18.20 -11.00
C THR A 352 10.32 -17.67 -9.78
N ILE A 353 10.64 -16.38 -9.80
CA ILE A 353 11.35 -15.68 -8.73
C ILE A 353 10.45 -14.55 -8.24
N ILE A 354 10.12 -14.53 -6.94
CA ILE A 354 9.45 -13.40 -6.29
C ILE A 354 10.25 -13.01 -5.05
N SER A 355 10.81 -11.81 -5.05
CA SER A 355 11.53 -11.23 -3.92
C SER A 355 10.79 -9.99 -3.42
N LYS A 356 10.56 -9.91 -2.11
CA LYS A 356 10.02 -8.75 -1.40
C LYS A 356 11.07 -8.30 -0.37
N THR A 357 11.76 -7.19 -0.64
CA THR A 357 12.77 -6.63 0.29
C THR A 357 12.18 -5.49 1.10
N ILE A 358 12.56 -5.36 2.37
CA ILE A 358 12.13 -4.27 3.26
C ILE A 358 13.37 -3.72 3.97
N SER A 359 13.53 -2.39 3.94
CA SER A 359 14.72 -1.72 4.50
C SER A 359 14.35 -0.49 5.33
N SER A 360 14.79 -0.46 6.60
CA SER A 360 14.35 0.49 7.62
C SER A 360 15.50 1.11 8.42
N GLY A 361 15.38 2.40 8.74
CA GLY A 361 16.39 3.13 9.53
C GLY A 361 17.57 3.58 8.66
N ARG A 362 18.72 2.89 8.76
CA ARG A 362 19.91 3.10 7.92
C ARG A 362 20.46 1.78 7.33
N SER A 363 19.65 0.73 7.29
CA SER A 363 20.04 -0.54 6.68
C SER A 363 20.17 -0.44 5.16
N ASN A 364 20.94 -1.35 4.57
CA ASN A 364 20.97 -1.57 3.13
C ASN A 364 20.49 -2.99 2.82
N ASN A 365 19.49 -3.10 1.96
CA ASN A 365 18.99 -4.38 1.47
C ASN A 365 19.27 -4.47 -0.04
N THR A 366 19.90 -5.56 -0.46
CA THR A 366 20.36 -5.77 -1.83
C THR A 366 19.79 -7.09 -2.34
N TYR A 367 18.90 -7.01 -3.32
CA TYR A 367 18.57 -8.16 -4.15
C TYR A 367 19.62 -8.34 -5.24
N ARG A 368 20.14 -9.55 -5.41
CA ARG A 368 21.07 -9.92 -6.50
C ARG A 368 20.69 -11.28 -7.05
N GLY A 369 20.25 -11.31 -8.32
CA GLY A 369 19.75 -12.52 -8.97
C GLY A 369 20.50 -12.86 -10.25
N LEU A 370 20.57 -14.14 -10.60
CA LEU A 370 21.05 -14.62 -11.90
C LEU A 370 20.00 -15.53 -12.56
N VAL A 371 19.61 -15.22 -13.79
CA VAL A 371 18.87 -16.13 -14.66
C VAL A 371 19.77 -16.50 -15.84
N LYS A 372 20.19 -17.76 -15.92
CA LYS A 372 21.07 -18.26 -16.99
C LYS A 372 20.37 -19.33 -17.82
N ILE A 373 20.31 -19.14 -19.14
CA ILE A 373 19.77 -20.10 -20.10
C ILE A 373 20.91 -20.65 -20.96
N ALA A 374 21.22 -21.94 -20.81
CA ALA A 374 22.26 -22.60 -21.60
C ALA A 374 21.78 -22.89 -23.05
N PRO A 375 22.69 -23.02 -24.05
CA PRO A 375 22.32 -23.21 -25.46
C PRO A 375 21.35 -24.37 -25.73
N GLN A 376 21.46 -25.45 -24.97
CA GLN A 376 20.62 -26.65 -25.09
C GLN A 376 19.19 -26.48 -24.52
N ALA A 377 18.95 -25.45 -23.69
CA ALA A 377 17.71 -25.28 -22.92
C ALA A 377 16.58 -24.65 -23.76
N LYS A 378 16.14 -25.36 -24.80
CA LYS A 378 15.08 -24.88 -25.71
C LYS A 378 13.73 -24.71 -24.99
N TYR A 379 12.98 -23.68 -25.35
CA TYR A 379 11.65 -23.34 -24.80
C TYR A 379 11.61 -23.13 -23.28
N SER A 380 12.72 -22.70 -22.66
CA SER A 380 12.75 -22.36 -21.25
C SER A 380 11.96 -21.09 -20.96
N ARG A 381 11.41 -20.97 -19.74
CA ARG A 381 10.67 -19.77 -19.30
C ARG A 381 11.11 -19.30 -17.92
N ASN A 382 11.31 -18.00 -17.75
CA ASN A 382 11.52 -17.35 -16.46
C ASN A 382 10.58 -16.15 -16.29
N PHE A 383 10.04 -16.00 -15.08
CA PHE A 383 9.41 -14.76 -14.61
C PHE A 383 10.06 -14.35 -13.29
N THR A 384 10.50 -13.08 -13.18
CA THR A 384 11.23 -12.56 -12.02
C THR A 384 10.69 -11.22 -11.55
N GLN A 385 10.05 -11.18 -10.38
CA GLN A 385 9.52 -9.97 -9.75
C GLN A 385 10.32 -9.61 -8.49
N CYS A 386 10.85 -8.39 -8.44
CA CYS A 386 11.68 -7.89 -7.35
C CYS A 386 11.13 -6.59 -6.76
N ASP A 387 10.25 -6.70 -5.77
CA ASP A 387 9.66 -5.54 -5.10
C ASP A 387 10.46 -5.15 -3.86
N SER A 388 10.62 -3.85 -3.65
CA SER A 388 11.34 -3.28 -2.50
C SER A 388 10.47 -2.29 -1.74
N MET A 389 10.62 -2.22 -0.42
CA MET A 389 9.88 -1.32 0.46
C MET A 389 10.84 -0.52 1.37
N LEU A 390 10.88 0.79 1.15
CA LEU A 390 11.66 1.73 1.94
C LEU A 390 10.85 2.30 3.12
N ILE A 391 11.37 2.12 4.34
CA ILE A 391 10.78 2.65 5.57
C ILE A 391 11.69 3.74 6.15
N GLY A 392 11.43 4.99 5.75
CA GLY A 392 12.14 6.18 6.21
C GLY A 392 12.82 6.97 5.08
N LYS A 393 13.89 7.68 5.42
CA LYS A 393 14.63 8.61 4.53
C LYS A 393 16.15 8.34 4.47
N LYS A 394 16.61 7.19 5.02
CA LYS A 394 18.03 6.85 5.16
C LYS A 394 18.36 5.36 4.94
N SER A 395 17.38 4.51 4.67
CA SER A 395 17.59 3.12 4.25
C SER A 395 17.87 3.02 2.75
N GLY A 396 18.72 2.07 2.36
CA GLY A 396 18.96 1.69 0.96
C GLY A 396 18.20 0.42 0.57
N ALA A 397 17.73 0.38 -0.67
CA ALA A 397 17.23 -0.80 -1.36
C ALA A 397 17.85 -0.83 -2.76
N HIS A 398 18.45 -1.96 -3.13
CA HIS A 398 19.23 -2.12 -4.36
C HIS A 398 18.82 -3.42 -5.07
N THR A 399 18.78 -3.40 -6.40
CA THR A 399 18.35 -4.54 -7.21
C THR A 399 19.35 -4.75 -8.34
N PHE A 400 20.08 -5.87 -8.31
CA PHE A 400 21.11 -6.24 -9.28
C PHE A 400 20.74 -7.55 -9.99
N PRO A 401 19.87 -7.51 -11.02
CA PRO A 401 19.57 -8.67 -11.85
C PRO A 401 20.68 -8.90 -12.90
N ASP A 402 21.09 -10.15 -13.09
CA ASP A 402 21.90 -10.61 -14.21
C ASP A 402 21.09 -11.65 -15.02
N ILE A 403 21.10 -11.52 -16.35
CA ILE A 403 20.30 -12.30 -17.28
C ILE A 403 21.20 -12.74 -18.44
N GLN A 404 21.59 -14.02 -18.43
CA GLN A 404 22.55 -14.61 -19.38
C GLN A 404 21.83 -15.61 -20.29
N VAL A 405 21.33 -15.16 -21.44
CA VAL A 405 20.53 -15.98 -22.37
C VAL A 405 21.38 -16.40 -23.56
N HIS A 406 21.62 -17.71 -23.69
CA HIS A 406 22.34 -18.30 -24.83
C HIS A 406 21.43 -19.15 -25.72
N ASN A 407 20.10 -18.98 -25.64
CA ASN A 407 19.11 -19.75 -26.40
C ASN A 407 17.97 -18.85 -26.90
N GLU A 408 17.76 -18.84 -28.22
CA GLU A 408 16.78 -18.00 -28.94
C GLU A 408 15.29 -18.32 -28.63
N SER A 409 15.00 -19.55 -28.21
CA SER A 409 13.62 -20.07 -28.12
C SER A 409 12.97 -19.88 -26.75
N SER A 410 13.63 -19.16 -25.85
CA SER A 410 13.27 -19.03 -24.43
C SER A 410 12.68 -17.66 -24.10
N GLN A 411 11.78 -17.61 -23.12
CA GLN A 411 11.10 -16.39 -22.68
C GLN A 411 11.57 -15.99 -21.27
N ILE A 412 12.05 -14.76 -21.10
CA ILE A 412 12.56 -14.24 -19.83
C ILE A 412 11.88 -12.90 -19.57
N GLU A 413 11.18 -12.79 -18.44
CA GLU A 413 10.46 -11.60 -18.01
C GLU A 413 11.02 -11.15 -16.65
N HIS A 414 11.41 -9.87 -16.52
CA HIS A 414 11.88 -9.30 -15.26
C HIS A 414 11.22 -7.95 -14.97
N GLU A 415 10.59 -7.84 -13.80
CA GLU A 415 10.05 -6.61 -13.25
C GLU A 415 10.68 -6.31 -11.88
N ALA A 416 10.88 -5.03 -11.59
CA ALA A 416 11.33 -4.56 -10.28
C ALA A 416 10.58 -3.29 -9.90
N THR A 417 10.10 -3.21 -8.67
CA THR A 417 9.38 -2.03 -8.15
C THR A 417 10.00 -1.55 -6.84
N THR A 418 10.06 -0.24 -6.63
CA THR A 418 10.48 0.35 -5.36
C THR A 418 9.33 1.16 -4.78
N SER A 419 8.68 0.58 -3.78
CA SER A 419 7.70 1.24 -2.94
C SER A 419 8.36 1.94 -1.75
N LYS A 420 7.66 2.91 -1.19
CA LYS A 420 8.01 3.58 0.06
C LYS A 420 6.75 3.70 0.90
N ILE A 421 6.86 3.42 2.19
CA ILE A 421 5.74 3.70 3.10
C ILE A 421 5.64 5.22 3.25
N GLU A 422 4.56 5.81 2.73
CA GLU A 422 4.36 7.25 2.81
C GLU A 422 3.82 7.68 4.16
N GLU A 423 4.17 8.91 4.58
CA GLU A 423 3.82 9.42 5.91
C GLU A 423 2.29 9.47 6.11
N ASP A 424 1.52 9.70 5.03
CA ASP A 424 0.05 9.63 5.05
C ASP A 424 -0.51 8.20 5.21
N GLN A 425 0.18 7.14 4.76
CA GLN A 425 -0.30 5.75 4.96
C GLN A 425 -0.22 5.34 6.43
N ILE A 426 0.91 5.65 7.08
CA ILE A 426 1.07 5.42 8.53
C ILE A 426 0.05 6.26 9.28
N PHE A 427 -0.09 7.54 8.93
CA PHE A 427 -0.99 8.46 9.61
C PHE A 427 -2.47 8.08 9.50
N TYR A 428 -2.90 7.58 8.34
CA TYR A 428 -4.25 7.03 8.12
C TYR A 428 -4.58 5.92 9.13
N CYS A 429 -3.65 4.99 9.34
CA CYS A 429 -3.79 3.95 10.36
C CYS A 429 -3.73 4.52 11.79
N GLN A 430 -2.80 5.43 12.08
CA GLN A 430 -2.63 6.00 13.43
C GLN A 430 -3.92 6.65 13.95
N GLN A 431 -4.58 7.47 13.13
CA GLN A 431 -5.81 8.12 13.56
C GLN A 431 -7.00 7.13 13.69
N ARG A 432 -6.92 5.89 13.19
CA ARG A 432 -7.86 4.81 13.57
C ARG A 432 -7.54 4.15 14.92
N GLY A 433 -6.57 4.66 15.66
CA GLY A 433 -6.12 4.14 16.95
C GLY A 433 -5.14 2.96 16.84
N ILE A 434 -4.76 2.57 15.62
CA ILE A 434 -3.73 1.55 15.39
C ILE A 434 -2.37 2.20 15.66
N SER A 435 -1.51 1.62 16.51
CA SER A 435 -0.23 2.26 16.81
C SER A 435 0.64 2.49 15.57
N THR A 436 1.56 3.45 15.61
CA THR A 436 2.55 3.72 14.54
C THR A 436 3.24 2.44 14.08
N ASN A 437 3.50 1.52 15.01
CA ASN A 437 4.19 0.27 14.75
C ASN A 437 3.26 -0.79 14.16
N ASP A 438 2.04 -0.93 14.69
CA ASP A 438 1.04 -1.86 14.15
C ASP A 438 0.63 -1.43 12.74
N ALA A 439 0.53 -0.12 12.48
CA ALA A 439 0.31 0.44 11.14
C ALA A 439 1.38 -0.05 10.14
N ILE A 440 2.66 0.06 10.51
CA ILE A 440 3.79 -0.41 9.69
C ILE A 440 3.75 -1.94 9.53
N SER A 441 3.54 -2.69 10.62
CA SER A 441 3.44 -4.16 10.58
C SER A 441 2.34 -4.61 9.61
N MET A 442 1.17 -3.98 9.68
CA MET A 442 0.03 -4.28 8.83
C MET A 442 0.32 -3.97 7.35
N ILE A 443 0.96 -2.83 7.04
CA ILE A 443 1.40 -2.47 5.67
C ILE A 443 2.41 -3.50 5.14
N VAL A 444 3.38 -3.89 5.97
CA VAL A 444 4.43 -4.85 5.62
C VAL A 444 3.87 -6.27 5.43
N ASN A 445 2.98 -6.74 6.31
CA ASN A 445 2.29 -8.04 6.15
C ASN A 445 1.44 -8.03 4.87
N GLY A 446 0.79 -6.91 4.57
CA GLY A 446 0.03 -6.73 3.33
C GLY A 446 0.89 -6.85 2.06
N PHE A 447 2.10 -6.29 2.09
CA PHE A 447 3.11 -6.41 1.03
C PHE A 447 3.70 -7.83 0.91
N CYS A 448 3.89 -8.53 2.04
CA CYS A 448 4.45 -9.87 2.10
C CYS A 448 3.46 -11.01 1.83
N LYS A 449 2.15 -10.72 1.86
CA LYS A 449 1.03 -11.68 1.79
C LYS A 449 1.15 -12.75 0.71
N GLU A 450 1.67 -12.39 -0.46
CA GLU A 450 1.88 -13.31 -1.57
C GLU A 450 2.86 -14.45 -1.21
N ILE A 451 3.95 -14.14 -0.51
CA ILE A 451 4.95 -15.12 -0.07
C ILE A 451 4.48 -15.84 1.19
N PHE A 452 3.78 -15.17 2.11
CA PHE A 452 3.14 -15.86 3.24
C PHE A 452 2.13 -16.94 2.78
N SER A 453 1.47 -16.76 1.63
CA SER A 453 0.62 -17.81 1.02
C SER A 453 1.38 -19.04 0.49
N LYS A 454 2.72 -19.02 0.50
CA LYS A 454 3.61 -20.14 0.11
C LYS A 454 4.23 -20.88 1.29
N LEU A 455 4.20 -20.28 2.49
CA LEU A 455 4.63 -20.94 3.73
C LEU A 455 3.52 -21.86 4.28
N PRO A 456 3.86 -22.92 5.04
CA PRO A 456 2.89 -23.63 5.85
C PRO A 456 2.27 -22.69 6.90
N LEU A 457 0.99 -22.92 7.24
CA LEU A 457 0.17 -21.96 8.00
C LEU A 457 0.77 -21.56 9.35
N GLU A 458 1.35 -22.53 10.07
CA GLU A 458 1.95 -22.33 11.39
C GLU A 458 3.14 -21.36 11.34
N PHE A 459 4.01 -21.52 10.34
CA PHE A 459 5.19 -20.68 10.12
C PHE A 459 4.85 -19.32 9.50
N ALA A 460 3.77 -19.22 8.72
CA ALA A 460 3.25 -17.93 8.26
C ALA A 460 2.79 -17.06 9.45
N ILE A 461 2.10 -17.67 10.42
CA ILE A 461 1.68 -17.00 11.66
C ILE A 461 2.88 -16.58 12.53
N GLU A 462 3.97 -17.36 12.54
CA GLU A 462 5.21 -16.98 13.22
C GLU A 462 5.92 -15.81 12.53
N ALA A 463 6.05 -15.85 11.20
CA ALA A 463 6.63 -14.76 10.42
C ALA A 463 5.85 -13.43 10.59
N GLU A 464 4.51 -13.47 10.63
CA GLU A 464 3.69 -12.29 10.94
C GLU A 464 3.94 -11.75 12.36
N LYS A 465 4.13 -12.61 13.37
CA LYS A 465 4.42 -12.18 14.76
C LYS A 465 5.76 -11.46 14.88
N LEU A 466 6.78 -11.90 14.14
CA LEU A 466 8.13 -11.30 14.13
C LEU A 466 8.18 -9.86 13.56
N LEU A 467 7.07 -9.37 12.98
CA LEU A 467 6.98 -8.07 12.33
C LEU A 467 6.37 -6.96 13.24
N HIS A 468 5.69 -7.30 14.33
CA HIS A 468 5.08 -6.32 15.26
C HIS A 468 6.07 -5.70 16.27
N ILE A 469 5.79 -4.45 16.68
CA ILE A 469 6.51 -3.68 17.72
C ILE A 469 5.46 -2.87 18.53
N ASN A 470 5.65 -2.58 19.83
CA ASN A 470 4.62 -1.94 20.68
C ASN A 470 5.17 -1.03 21.83
N LEU A 471 4.45 0.07 22.17
CA LEU A 471 4.60 1.01 23.31
C LEU A 471 3.34 1.92 23.52
N ASP A 472 3.17 2.55 24.71
CA ASP A 472 1.96 3.26 25.25
C ASP A 472 2.39 4.39 26.27
N GLN A 473 1.62 5.36 26.87
CA GLN A 473 0.32 6.10 26.66
C GLN A 473 0.11 7.23 27.75
N SER A 474 -0.86 8.18 27.57
CA SER A 474 -1.83 8.78 28.57
C SER A 474 -1.56 10.13 29.32
N VAL A 475 -2.50 10.96 29.89
CA VAL A 475 -3.99 11.26 29.76
C VAL A 475 -4.43 12.57 30.55
N GLY A 476 -5.51 13.28 30.10
CA GLY A 476 -6.62 13.87 30.96
C GLY A 476 -6.76 15.41 31.26
N THR A 477 -7.94 16.07 31.49
CA THR A 477 -9.43 15.90 31.24
C THR A 477 -10.25 17.25 31.49
N ASP A 478 -11.60 17.36 31.34
CA ASP A 478 -12.46 17.70 30.15
C ASP A 478 -12.72 19.22 29.90
N ASN A 479 -12.80 19.64 28.62
CA ASN A 479 -13.29 20.88 27.94
C ASN A 479 -13.24 20.58 26.41
N MET A 480 -14.37 20.36 25.72
CA MET A 480 -14.40 19.45 24.54
C MET A 480 -13.41 19.75 23.41
N LEU A 481 -13.53 20.84 22.64
CA LEU A 481 -12.45 21.32 21.78
C LEU A 481 -12.33 22.84 21.87
N LEU A 482 -11.14 23.32 22.22
CA LEU A 482 -10.80 24.73 22.33
C LEU A 482 -9.43 24.98 21.69
N ILE A 483 -9.44 25.71 20.58
CA ILE A 483 -8.26 26.20 19.87
C ILE A 483 -8.06 27.67 20.23
N GLN A 484 -6.87 28.01 20.74
CA GLN A 484 -6.53 29.39 21.15
C GLN A 484 -5.25 29.87 20.46
N ASN A 485 -5.37 30.95 19.69
CA ASN A 485 -4.28 31.66 19.00
C ASN A 485 -3.30 30.75 18.23
N LEU A 486 -3.81 29.67 17.65
CA LEU A 486 -3.04 28.64 16.97
C LEU A 486 -2.28 29.20 15.76
N LYS A 487 -0.97 28.99 15.75
CA LYS A 487 -0.10 29.14 14.59
C LYS A 487 0.48 27.78 14.21
N VAL A 488 0.43 27.44 12.92
CA VAL A 488 1.02 26.20 12.39
C VAL A 488 1.89 26.53 11.20
N ILE A 489 3.09 25.97 11.22
CA ILE A 489 4.06 26.02 10.14
C ILE A 489 4.10 24.66 9.44
N VAL A 490 4.01 24.67 8.11
CA VAL A 490 4.26 23.50 7.25
C VAL A 490 5.34 23.91 6.25
N ASP A 491 6.36 23.08 6.07
CA ASP A 491 7.48 23.32 5.14
C ASP A 491 8.08 24.73 5.22
N LYS A 492 8.28 25.19 6.47
CA LYS A 492 8.77 26.54 6.85
C LYS A 492 7.82 27.72 6.54
N GLN A 493 6.65 27.48 5.97
CA GLN A 493 5.63 28.51 5.72
C GLN A 493 4.55 28.53 6.82
N LEU A 494 4.13 29.71 7.26
CA LEU A 494 3.07 29.89 8.26
C LEU A 494 1.70 29.73 7.59
N ILE A 495 1.06 28.57 7.75
CA ILE A 495 -0.22 28.24 7.11
C ILE A 495 -1.42 28.61 7.99
N LEU A 496 -1.37 28.33 9.30
CA LEU A 496 -2.39 28.81 10.27
C LEU A 496 -1.80 29.95 11.10
N ASN A 497 -2.58 30.98 11.40
CA ASN A 497 -2.07 32.24 11.96
C ASN A 497 -3.02 32.90 12.97
N LYS A 498 -2.83 32.64 14.27
CA LYS A 498 -3.73 33.06 15.36
C LYS A 498 -5.17 32.55 15.17
N LEU A 499 -5.33 31.31 14.74
CA LEU A 499 -6.64 30.67 14.60
C LEU A 499 -7.24 30.42 15.99
N ASN A 500 -8.53 30.74 16.13
CA ASN A 500 -9.32 30.51 17.34
C ASN A 500 -10.62 29.79 16.94
N LEU A 501 -10.99 28.73 17.64
CA LEU A 501 -12.18 27.92 17.38
C LEU A 501 -12.62 27.23 18.69
N LYS A 502 -13.93 27.11 18.92
CA LYS A 502 -14.50 26.42 20.08
C LYS A 502 -15.69 25.59 19.63
N ILE A 503 -15.75 24.34 20.10
CA ILE A 503 -16.80 23.36 19.78
C ILE A 503 -17.26 22.70 21.07
N LYS A 504 -18.58 22.57 21.25
CA LYS A 504 -19.21 21.82 22.35
C LYS A 504 -19.70 20.45 21.88
N LYS A 505 -20.09 19.61 22.85
CA LYS A 505 -20.74 18.31 22.63
C LYS A 505 -22.03 18.50 21.81
N GLY A 506 -22.23 17.67 20.79
CA GLY A 506 -23.41 17.71 19.90
C GLY A 506 -23.43 18.76 18.78
N GLU A 507 -22.43 19.66 18.72
CA GLU A 507 -22.39 20.73 17.70
C GLU A 507 -21.74 20.27 16.38
N ILE A 508 -22.32 20.68 15.25
CA ILE A 508 -21.80 20.44 13.90
C ILE A 508 -21.25 21.76 13.33
N HIS A 509 -19.96 21.77 13.01
CA HIS A 509 -19.22 22.93 12.51
C HIS A 509 -18.70 22.70 11.09
N ALA A 510 -19.29 23.35 10.10
CA ALA A 510 -18.73 23.38 8.75
C ALA A 510 -17.55 24.35 8.67
N ILE A 511 -16.46 23.98 7.99
CA ILE A 511 -15.29 24.83 7.74
C ILE A 511 -15.06 24.90 6.23
N MET A 512 -15.38 26.07 5.67
CA MET A 512 -15.32 26.35 4.24
C MET A 512 -14.21 27.36 3.92
N GLY A 513 -13.76 27.40 2.66
CA GLY A 513 -12.77 28.37 2.21
C GLY A 513 -12.04 27.94 0.93
N PRO A 514 -11.31 28.86 0.28
CA PRO A 514 -10.57 28.56 -0.95
C PRO A 514 -9.43 27.56 -0.69
N ASN A 515 -9.00 26.87 -1.74
CA ASN A 515 -7.89 25.93 -1.65
C ASN A 515 -6.60 26.67 -1.27
N GLY A 516 -5.82 26.08 -0.35
CA GLY A 516 -4.67 26.74 0.28
C GLY A 516 -5.01 27.67 1.46
N SER A 517 -6.28 27.81 1.88
CA SER A 517 -6.61 28.65 3.06
C SER A 517 -6.20 28.06 4.42
N GLY A 518 -5.78 26.78 4.43
CA GLY A 518 -5.39 26.02 5.61
C GLY A 518 -6.41 24.98 6.09
N LYS A 519 -7.44 24.63 5.30
CA LYS A 519 -8.55 23.74 5.74
C LYS A 519 -8.03 22.36 6.18
N SER A 520 -7.46 21.58 5.25
CA SER A 520 -6.85 20.29 5.55
C SER A 520 -5.68 20.43 6.53
N THR A 521 -4.93 21.53 6.53
CA THR A 521 -3.89 21.81 7.53
C THR A 521 -4.45 21.90 8.96
N LEU A 522 -5.66 22.45 9.15
CA LEU A 522 -6.35 22.44 10.44
C LEU A 522 -6.79 21.02 10.82
N ALA A 523 -7.29 20.24 9.86
CA ALA A 523 -7.65 18.84 10.03
C ALA A 523 -6.43 18.00 10.45
N ASP A 524 -5.32 18.14 9.72
CA ASP A 524 -4.02 17.48 9.92
C ASP A 524 -3.36 17.92 11.24
N THR A 525 -3.52 19.17 11.66
CA THR A 525 -3.04 19.64 12.98
C THR A 525 -3.84 19.01 14.11
N LEU A 526 -5.18 18.93 13.99
CA LEU A 526 -6.07 18.36 15.00
C LEU A 526 -5.88 16.84 15.13
N SER A 527 -5.71 16.14 14.02
CA SER A 527 -5.47 14.70 13.98
C SER A 527 -4.00 14.31 14.24
N GLY A 528 -3.03 15.19 13.92
CA GLY A 528 -1.66 15.13 14.45
C GLY A 528 -0.53 14.81 13.46
N LYS A 529 -0.64 15.19 12.18
CA LYS A 529 0.44 14.96 11.21
C LYS A 529 1.74 15.66 11.60
N LYS A 530 2.85 14.92 11.50
CA LYS A 530 4.19 15.36 11.95
C LYS A 530 4.74 16.58 11.19
N HIS A 531 4.25 16.86 9.98
CA HIS A 531 4.63 18.06 9.22
C HIS A 531 3.97 19.37 9.73
N CYS A 532 2.91 19.28 10.54
CA CYS A 532 2.18 20.44 11.08
C CYS A 532 2.83 20.90 12.40
N ILE A 533 3.84 21.76 12.31
CA ILE A 533 4.58 22.27 13.49
C ILE A 533 3.77 23.40 14.14
N ILE A 534 3.25 23.16 15.35
CA ILE A 534 2.57 24.19 16.14
C ILE A 534 3.61 25.19 16.67
N SER A 535 3.60 26.41 16.12
CA SER A 535 4.55 27.48 16.46
C SER A 535 4.13 28.30 17.68
N SER A 536 2.82 28.46 17.91
CA SER A 536 2.28 29.09 19.12
C SER A 536 0.79 28.78 19.27
N GLY A 537 0.25 29.00 20.47
CA GLY A 537 -1.16 28.75 20.79
C GLY A 537 -1.36 27.38 21.45
N LYS A 538 -2.62 27.04 21.75
CA LYS A 538 -2.99 25.78 22.41
C LYS A 538 -4.16 25.13 21.68
N ILE A 539 -4.17 23.79 21.68
CA ILE A 539 -5.29 22.97 21.19
C ILE A 539 -5.67 22.02 22.32
N LEU A 540 -6.80 22.30 22.95
CA LEU A 540 -7.28 21.59 24.13
C LEU A 540 -8.48 20.73 23.71
N PHE A 541 -8.29 19.41 23.61
CA PHE A 541 -9.38 18.46 23.44
C PHE A 541 -9.65 17.76 24.76
N LYS A 542 -10.86 17.89 25.29
CA LYS A 542 -11.17 17.53 26.67
C LYS A 542 -10.16 18.12 27.70
N LYS A 543 -9.76 19.40 27.55
CA LYS A 543 -8.55 20.04 28.17
C LYS A 543 -7.21 19.32 27.96
N ILE A 544 -7.17 18.09 27.46
CA ILE A 544 -5.91 17.42 27.10
C ILE A 544 -5.29 18.20 25.95
N ASN A 545 -4.04 18.60 26.12
CA ASN A 545 -3.35 19.37 25.09
C ASN A 545 -2.93 18.44 23.94
N LEU A 546 -3.58 18.57 22.79
CA LEU A 546 -3.33 17.70 21.65
C LEU A 546 -1.89 17.77 21.15
N SER A 547 -1.15 18.86 21.41
CA SER A 547 0.26 18.95 21.03
C SER A 547 1.18 17.94 21.75
N GLN A 548 0.69 17.25 22.78
CA GLN A 548 1.42 16.23 23.53
C GLN A 548 0.97 14.80 23.18
N LEU A 549 -0.23 14.62 22.61
CA LEU A 549 -0.75 13.30 22.22
C LEU A 549 -0.29 12.90 20.81
N THR A 550 0.18 11.65 20.69
CA THR A 550 0.36 10.98 19.40
C THR A 550 -1.00 10.71 18.72
N PRO A 551 -1.08 10.63 17.38
CA PRO A 551 -2.36 10.48 16.67
C PRO A 551 -3.18 9.25 17.09
N GLU A 552 -2.54 8.14 17.47
CA GLU A 552 -3.19 6.95 18.02
C GLU A 552 -3.81 7.20 19.41
N GLU A 553 -3.18 8.02 20.27
CA GLU A 553 -3.77 8.44 21.55
C GLU A 553 -4.92 9.45 21.35
N ARG A 554 -4.84 10.31 20.33
CA ARG A 554 -5.96 11.21 19.95
C ARG A 554 -7.18 10.41 19.48
N ALA A 555 -6.95 9.30 18.78
CA ALA A 555 -7.98 8.35 18.40
C ALA A 555 -8.53 7.57 19.60
N GLY A 556 -7.68 7.18 20.54
CA GLY A 556 -8.06 6.62 21.84
C GLY A 556 -8.96 7.56 22.66
N GLU A 557 -8.65 8.85 22.66
CA GLU A 557 -9.52 9.92 23.20
C GLU A 557 -10.80 10.14 22.40
N GLY A 558 -10.93 9.56 21.20
CA GLY A 558 -12.13 9.64 20.38
C GLY A 558 -12.17 10.83 19.43
N ILE A 559 -11.03 11.31 18.93
CA ILE A 559 -10.94 12.14 17.72
C ILE A 559 -10.86 11.22 16.50
N PHE A 560 -11.64 11.52 15.47
CA PHE A 560 -11.62 10.83 14.18
C PHE A 560 -11.41 11.84 13.04
N ILE A 561 -10.69 11.46 11.97
CA ILE A 561 -10.65 12.19 10.69
C ILE A 561 -11.06 11.26 9.55
N ALA A 562 -11.99 11.67 8.69
CA ALA A 562 -12.16 11.04 7.37
C ALA A 562 -11.34 11.82 6.34
N PHE A 563 -10.59 11.11 5.49
CA PHE A 563 -9.59 11.75 4.63
C PHE A 563 -10.14 12.22 3.27
N GLN A 564 -9.58 13.32 2.76
CA GLN A 564 -9.83 13.83 1.40
C GLN A 564 -9.59 12.73 0.35
N TYR A 565 -8.51 11.96 0.50
CA TYR A 565 -8.24 10.75 -0.27
C TYR A 565 -8.02 9.59 0.71
N PRO A 566 -8.99 8.68 0.90
CA PRO A 566 -8.82 7.51 1.76
C PRO A 566 -7.70 6.61 1.23
N MET A 567 -6.72 6.29 2.09
CA MET A 567 -5.50 5.62 1.67
C MET A 567 -5.77 4.17 1.24
N GLU A 568 -5.22 3.77 0.10
CA GLU A 568 -5.15 2.37 -0.31
C GLU A 568 -3.96 1.70 0.38
N ILE A 569 -4.21 0.52 0.96
CA ILE A 569 -3.14 -0.30 1.52
C ILE A 569 -3.33 -1.77 1.08
N PRO A 570 -2.47 -2.29 0.18
CA PRO A 570 -2.61 -3.64 -0.34
C PRO A 570 -2.40 -4.71 0.73
N GLY A 571 -3.11 -5.84 0.56
CA GLY A 571 -3.01 -7.04 1.40
C GLY A 571 -3.74 -6.97 2.75
N ILE A 572 -3.82 -5.80 3.38
CA ILE A 572 -4.55 -5.57 4.65
C ILE A 572 -6.04 -5.81 4.47
N ASN A 573 -6.62 -6.73 5.23
CA ASN A 573 -8.05 -7.02 5.20
C ASN A 573 -8.88 -5.99 6.01
N ASN A 574 -10.02 -5.49 5.47
CA ASN A 574 -10.88 -4.50 6.16
C ASN A 574 -11.43 -4.97 7.51
N LYS A 575 -11.82 -6.25 7.64
CA LYS A 575 -12.34 -6.83 8.88
C LYS A 575 -11.23 -6.88 9.94
N THR A 576 -10.03 -7.32 9.57
CA THR A 576 -8.86 -7.34 10.46
C THR A 576 -8.48 -5.93 10.90
N PHE A 577 -8.37 -4.99 9.94
CA PHE A 577 -8.08 -3.58 10.18
C PHE A 577 -8.98 -2.99 11.28
N LEU A 578 -10.31 -3.11 11.12
CA LEU A 578 -11.25 -2.55 12.10
C LEU A 578 -11.34 -3.32 13.41
N HIS A 579 -11.12 -4.64 13.42
CA HIS A 579 -11.03 -5.41 14.65
C HIS A 579 -9.85 -4.94 15.52
N THR A 580 -8.69 -4.73 14.90
CA THR A 580 -7.51 -4.13 15.55
C THR A 580 -7.77 -2.68 15.98
N SER A 581 -8.33 -1.82 15.12
CA SER A 581 -8.66 -0.43 15.47
C SER A 581 -9.56 -0.32 16.71
N VAL A 582 -10.66 -1.09 16.73
CA VAL A 582 -11.63 -1.08 17.83
C VAL A 582 -10.99 -1.56 19.13
N ASN A 583 -10.17 -2.61 19.08
CA ASN A 583 -9.52 -3.13 20.28
C ASN A 583 -8.39 -2.25 20.80
N ALA A 584 -7.67 -1.53 19.92
CA ALA A 584 -6.68 -0.54 20.35
C ALA A 584 -7.34 0.67 21.05
N VAL A 585 -8.43 1.21 20.49
CA VAL A 585 -9.21 2.29 21.14
C VAL A 585 -9.86 1.81 22.45
N ARG A 586 -10.32 0.55 22.52
CA ARG A 586 -10.83 -0.04 23.78
C ARG A 586 -9.74 -0.24 24.82
N LYS A 587 -8.54 -0.68 24.44
CA LYS A 587 -7.35 -0.77 25.31
C LYS A 587 -7.02 0.60 25.90
N TYR A 588 -6.94 1.65 25.09
CA TYR A 588 -6.71 3.03 25.55
C TYR A 588 -7.76 3.48 26.58
N GLN A 589 -9.02 3.12 26.36
CA GLN A 589 -10.15 3.46 27.23
C GLN A 589 -10.35 2.48 28.41
N ASN A 590 -9.40 1.56 28.68
CA ASN A 590 -9.48 0.53 29.70
C ASN A 590 -10.77 -0.33 29.64
N LYS A 591 -11.26 -0.62 28.42
CA LYS A 591 -12.45 -1.44 28.15
C LYS A 591 -12.07 -2.86 27.76
N PRO A 592 -12.88 -3.88 28.10
CA PRO A 592 -12.58 -5.28 27.76
C PRO A 592 -12.47 -5.50 26.25
N HIS A 593 -11.56 -6.36 25.84
CA HIS A 593 -11.32 -6.72 24.44
C HIS A 593 -12.56 -7.37 23.81
N LEU A 594 -12.89 -6.97 22.57
CA LEU A 594 -13.89 -7.63 21.73
C LEU A 594 -13.24 -8.77 20.96
N ASP A 595 -13.66 -10.01 21.22
CA ASP A 595 -13.32 -11.16 20.40
C ASP A 595 -13.86 -11.02 18.95
N ILE A 596 -13.40 -11.92 18.08
CA ILE A 596 -13.71 -11.89 16.65
C ILE A 596 -15.19 -12.18 16.37
N PHE A 597 -15.88 -12.94 17.22
CA PHE A 597 -17.28 -13.31 17.02
C PHE A 597 -18.22 -12.15 17.35
N ASN A 598 -18.09 -11.58 18.55
CA ASN A 598 -18.84 -10.40 18.98
C ASN A 598 -18.54 -9.19 18.10
N PHE A 599 -17.29 -8.98 17.68
CA PHE A 599 -16.96 -7.98 16.67
C PHE A 599 -17.64 -8.25 15.32
N SER A 600 -17.68 -9.51 14.85
CA SER A 600 -18.30 -9.86 13.56
C SER A 600 -19.81 -9.54 13.53
N GLN A 601 -20.52 -9.68 14.65
CA GLN A 601 -21.93 -9.28 14.75
C GLN A 601 -22.10 -7.76 14.61
N ILE A 602 -21.31 -6.97 15.35
CA ILE A 602 -21.30 -5.51 15.27
C ILE A 602 -20.94 -5.05 13.85
N TYR A 603 -19.93 -5.66 13.24
CA TYR A 603 -19.47 -5.33 11.90
C TYR A 603 -20.52 -5.64 10.82
N LYS A 604 -21.18 -6.81 10.87
CA LYS A 604 -22.33 -7.14 9.99
C LYS A 604 -23.48 -6.14 10.14
N LYS A 605 -23.83 -5.77 11.38
CA LYS A 605 -24.85 -4.74 11.64
C LYS A 605 -24.49 -3.39 11.02
N ASN A 606 -23.22 -2.98 11.10
CA ASN A 606 -22.74 -1.71 10.55
C ASN A 606 -22.61 -1.73 9.02
N LEU A 607 -22.30 -2.87 8.39
CA LEU A 607 -22.34 -3.04 6.93
C LEU A 607 -23.77 -2.87 6.39
N ASN A 608 -24.74 -3.52 7.04
CA ASN A 608 -26.15 -3.44 6.66
C ASN A 608 -26.70 -2.00 6.81
N LEU A 609 -26.30 -1.29 7.86
CA LEU A 609 -26.61 0.14 8.06
C LEU A 609 -26.07 1.07 6.96
N LEU A 610 -25.08 0.62 6.17
CA LEU A 610 -24.42 1.40 5.12
C LEU A 610 -24.69 0.87 3.69
N ASN A 611 -25.51 -0.18 3.56
CA ASN A 611 -25.72 -0.90 2.29
C ASN A 611 -24.39 -1.29 1.60
N ILE A 612 -23.45 -1.84 2.37
CA ILE A 612 -22.16 -2.37 1.88
C ILE A 612 -22.24 -3.90 1.82
N SER A 613 -21.88 -4.49 0.68
CA SER A 613 -21.85 -5.95 0.49
C SER A 613 -20.86 -6.63 1.44
N GLU A 614 -21.20 -7.80 1.98
CA GLU A 614 -20.27 -8.56 2.84
C GLU A 614 -18.96 -8.96 2.16
N SER A 615 -18.90 -8.99 0.82
CA SER A 615 -17.65 -9.21 0.07
C SER A 615 -16.53 -8.23 0.45
N PHE A 616 -16.87 -7.04 0.95
CA PHE A 616 -15.93 -6.03 1.43
C PHE A 616 -15.15 -6.48 2.67
N MET A 617 -15.67 -7.46 3.44
CA MET A 617 -14.94 -8.11 4.55
C MET A 617 -13.62 -8.71 4.11
N GLN A 618 -13.51 -9.21 2.88
CA GLN A 618 -12.36 -10.02 2.44
C GLN A 618 -11.36 -9.24 1.59
N ARG A 619 -11.78 -8.11 1.01
CA ARG A 619 -10.94 -7.27 0.13
C ARG A 619 -9.88 -6.50 0.92
N SER A 620 -8.81 -6.14 0.21
CA SER A 620 -7.74 -5.28 0.70
C SER A 620 -8.25 -3.85 1.01
N LEU A 621 -7.68 -3.19 2.01
CA LEU A 621 -8.11 -1.89 2.54
C LEU A 621 -8.10 -0.82 1.44
N ASN A 622 -9.30 -0.38 1.06
CA ASN A 622 -9.59 0.57 -0.02
C ASN A 622 -9.08 0.19 -1.43
N MET A 623 -8.31 -0.88 -1.58
CA MET A 623 -7.66 -1.28 -2.83
C MET A 623 -8.66 -1.81 -3.85
N GLY A 624 -8.68 -1.18 -5.03
CA GLY A 624 -9.66 -1.51 -6.08
C GLY A 624 -11.10 -1.13 -5.71
N PHE A 625 -11.28 -0.23 -4.74
CA PHE A 625 -12.58 0.34 -4.40
C PHE A 625 -12.83 1.60 -5.24
N SER A 626 -14.09 1.81 -5.65
CA SER A 626 -14.51 3.10 -6.23
C SER A 626 -14.43 4.24 -5.19
N GLY A 627 -14.49 5.50 -5.63
CA GLY A 627 -14.48 6.65 -4.71
C GLY A 627 -15.58 6.57 -3.64
N GLY A 628 -16.81 6.22 -4.06
CA GLY A 628 -17.95 6.00 -3.17
C GLY A 628 -17.84 4.77 -2.27
N GLU A 629 -17.09 3.75 -2.68
CA GLU A 629 -16.77 2.60 -1.82
C GLU A 629 -15.73 2.98 -0.75
N LYS A 630 -14.68 3.71 -1.12
CA LYS A 630 -13.66 4.23 -0.20
C LYS A 630 -14.28 5.12 0.88
N LYS A 631 -15.09 6.11 0.49
CA LYS A 631 -15.74 7.03 1.45
C LYS A 631 -16.81 6.32 2.30
N ARG A 632 -17.54 5.32 1.77
CA ARG A 632 -18.43 4.47 2.60
C ARG A 632 -17.64 3.62 3.61
N ASN A 633 -16.43 3.16 3.26
CA ASN A 633 -15.53 2.49 4.20
C ASN A 633 -15.04 3.43 5.32
N GLU A 634 -14.75 4.71 5.02
CA GLU A 634 -14.48 5.72 6.08
C GLU A 634 -15.63 5.81 7.09
N ILE A 635 -16.88 5.87 6.62
CA ILE A 635 -18.06 5.94 7.50
C ILE A 635 -18.26 4.63 8.27
N LEU A 636 -18.04 3.47 7.66
CA LEU A 636 -18.06 2.17 8.35
C LEU A 636 -17.08 2.14 9.53
N GLN A 637 -15.88 2.70 9.32
CA GLN A 637 -14.86 2.83 10.35
C GLN A 637 -15.30 3.81 11.45
N MET A 638 -15.94 4.93 11.09
CA MET A 638 -16.49 5.90 12.04
C MET A 638 -17.63 5.33 12.91
N ILE A 639 -18.61 4.63 12.33
CA ILE A 639 -19.72 3.98 13.07
C ILE A 639 -19.15 2.98 14.08
N THR A 640 -18.18 2.18 13.66
CA THR A 640 -17.65 1.07 14.46
C THR A 640 -16.73 1.54 15.60
N LEU A 641 -16.03 2.68 15.44
CA LEU A 641 -15.17 3.27 16.47
C LEU A 641 -15.91 4.19 17.47
N GLN A 642 -17.12 4.65 17.14
CA GLN A 642 -17.95 5.53 17.98
C GLN A 642 -17.23 6.76 18.59
N PRO A 643 -16.45 7.54 17.80
CA PRO A 643 -15.69 8.69 18.30
C PRO A 643 -16.56 9.79 18.90
N SER A 644 -15.94 10.64 19.72
CA SER A 644 -16.54 11.83 20.35
C SER A 644 -16.49 13.07 19.46
N LEU A 645 -15.47 13.20 18.61
CA LEU A 645 -15.31 14.30 17.65
C LEU A 645 -14.96 13.72 16.29
N CYS A 646 -15.78 13.99 15.28
CA CYS A 646 -15.56 13.54 13.90
C CYS A 646 -15.14 14.72 13.03
N ILE A 647 -13.94 14.69 12.48
CA ILE A 647 -13.44 15.63 11.49
C ILE A 647 -13.62 14.97 10.12
N LEU A 648 -14.23 15.64 9.15
CA LEU A 648 -14.58 15.06 7.86
C LEU A 648 -13.99 15.96 6.77
N ASP A 649 -12.81 15.61 6.24
CA ASP A 649 -12.08 16.43 5.26
C ASP A 649 -12.46 16.06 3.84
N GLU A 650 -13.26 16.93 3.19
CA GLU A 650 -13.73 16.81 1.81
C GLU A 650 -14.25 15.40 1.49
N ILE A 651 -15.09 14.84 2.38
CA ILE A 651 -15.67 13.49 2.25
C ILE A 651 -16.64 13.35 1.06
N ASP A 652 -17.08 14.47 0.51
CA ASP A 652 -17.90 14.64 -0.69
C ASP A 652 -17.09 14.63 -2.00
N SER A 653 -15.76 14.69 -1.93
CA SER A 653 -14.90 14.58 -3.12
C SER A 653 -14.96 13.18 -3.76
N GLY A 654 -15.13 13.16 -5.09
CA GLY A 654 -15.15 11.93 -5.89
C GLY A 654 -16.41 11.07 -5.73
N LEU A 655 -17.54 11.66 -5.32
CA LEU A 655 -18.80 10.96 -5.09
C LEU A 655 -19.89 11.27 -6.13
N ASP A 656 -20.70 10.25 -6.43
CA ASP A 656 -22.03 10.40 -7.01
C ASP A 656 -23.04 10.93 -5.97
N ILE A 657 -24.23 11.32 -6.43
CA ILE A 657 -25.25 11.98 -5.61
C ILE A 657 -25.82 11.03 -4.55
N ASP A 658 -26.05 9.75 -4.87
CA ASP A 658 -26.67 8.81 -3.95
C ASP A 658 -25.66 8.31 -2.92
N SER A 659 -24.39 8.09 -3.28
CA SER A 659 -23.30 7.88 -2.32
C SER A 659 -23.17 9.05 -1.36
N LEU A 660 -23.21 10.30 -1.85
CA LEU A 660 -23.12 11.50 -1.02
C LEU A 660 -24.34 11.64 -0.09
N LYS A 661 -25.55 11.41 -0.59
CA LYS A 661 -26.80 11.41 0.18
C LYS A 661 -26.81 10.31 1.25
N ASN A 662 -26.35 9.11 0.91
CA ASN A 662 -26.24 7.99 1.86
C ASN A 662 -25.21 8.29 2.96
N ILE A 663 -24.02 8.79 2.60
CA ILE A 663 -22.99 9.20 3.57
C ILE A 663 -23.52 10.30 4.49
N ALA A 664 -24.23 11.31 3.96
CA ALA A 664 -24.85 12.36 4.75
C ALA A 664 -25.96 11.84 5.68
N ASN A 665 -26.83 10.95 5.20
CA ASN A 665 -27.84 10.27 6.03
C ASN A 665 -27.19 9.52 7.20
N CYS A 666 -26.11 8.78 6.96
CA CYS A 666 -25.40 8.06 8.01
C CYS A 666 -24.73 9.02 9.02
N ILE A 667 -24.21 10.17 8.59
CA ILE A 667 -23.70 11.21 9.50
C ILE A 667 -24.83 11.80 10.35
N ASN A 668 -26.01 12.06 9.75
CA ASN A 668 -27.20 12.52 10.49
C ASN A 668 -27.69 11.48 11.52
N MET A 669 -27.68 10.18 11.16
CA MET A 669 -28.02 9.08 12.08
C MET A 669 -27.01 8.93 13.23
N LEU A 670 -25.78 9.43 13.06
CA LEU A 670 -24.73 9.46 14.09
C LEU A 670 -24.74 10.75 14.92
N ARG A 671 -25.68 11.68 14.68
CA ARG A 671 -25.83 12.89 15.50
C ARG A 671 -26.47 12.53 16.84
N ASP A 672 -25.76 12.79 17.93
CA ASP A 672 -26.27 12.65 19.30
C ASP A 672 -25.82 13.84 20.16
N LYS A 673 -26.30 13.93 21.42
CA LYS A 673 -25.99 15.06 22.32
C LYS A 673 -24.53 15.11 22.80
N ASN A 674 -23.71 14.09 22.52
CA ASN A 674 -22.32 13.98 22.94
C ASN A 674 -21.34 14.14 21.78
N ARG A 675 -21.63 13.58 20.60
CA ARG A 675 -20.75 13.59 19.42
C ARG A 675 -20.77 14.92 18.69
N ALA A 676 -19.61 15.55 18.57
CA ALA A 676 -19.41 16.76 17.77
C ALA A 676 -18.84 16.44 16.38
N PHE A 677 -19.07 17.33 15.41
CA PHE A 677 -18.57 17.19 14.04
C PHE A 677 -17.86 18.46 13.55
N ILE A 678 -16.75 18.29 12.84
CA ILE A 678 -16.13 19.29 11.97
C ILE A 678 -16.27 18.78 10.54
N ILE A 679 -16.92 19.53 9.66
CA ILE A 679 -17.10 19.18 8.24
C ILE A 679 -16.31 20.17 7.41
N ILE A 680 -15.13 19.77 6.95
CA ILE A 680 -14.36 20.58 6.00
C ILE A 680 -14.84 20.25 4.60
N THR A 681 -15.30 21.26 3.86
CA THR A 681 -15.81 21.08 2.50
C THR A 681 -15.70 22.37 1.70
N HIS A 682 -15.54 22.24 0.38
CA HIS A 682 -15.73 23.27 -0.63
C HIS A 682 -17.04 23.10 -1.42
N TYR A 683 -17.77 21.99 -1.25
CA TYR A 683 -19.07 21.76 -1.89
C TYR A 683 -20.22 22.02 -0.91
N GLN A 684 -21.02 23.07 -1.18
CA GLN A 684 -22.28 23.30 -0.46
C GLN A 684 -23.28 22.14 -0.61
N ARG A 685 -23.05 21.20 -1.55
CA ARG A 685 -23.90 20.01 -1.76
C ARG A 685 -24.04 19.14 -0.49
N ILE A 686 -22.97 18.90 0.27
CA ILE A 686 -23.10 18.09 1.51
C ILE A 686 -23.86 18.83 2.60
N LEU A 687 -23.74 20.17 2.66
CA LEU A 687 -24.41 21.03 3.64
C LEU A 687 -25.93 21.20 3.38
N ASN A 688 -26.44 20.75 2.24
CA ASN A 688 -27.87 20.61 2.00
C ASN A 688 -28.46 19.35 2.69
N TYR A 689 -27.64 18.34 2.98
CA TYR A 689 -28.08 17.09 3.62
C TYR A 689 -27.68 17.03 5.09
N ILE A 690 -26.51 17.57 5.46
CA ILE A 690 -26.06 17.71 6.86
C ILE A 690 -26.13 19.19 7.23
N LEU A 691 -27.11 19.57 8.04
CA LEU A 691 -27.29 20.96 8.48
C LEU A 691 -26.29 21.28 9.62
N PRO A 692 -25.30 22.17 9.42
CA PRO A 692 -24.35 22.51 10.46
C PRO A 692 -24.88 23.64 11.35
N ASP A 693 -24.67 23.53 12.65
CA ASP A 693 -25.05 24.57 13.62
C ASP A 693 -24.22 25.85 13.43
N TYR A 694 -22.98 25.70 12.95
CA TYR A 694 -22.07 26.79 12.62
C TYR A 694 -21.36 26.57 11.28
N VAL A 695 -21.15 27.66 10.53
CA VAL A 695 -20.29 27.71 9.33
C VAL A 695 -19.16 28.70 9.60
N HIS A 696 -17.93 28.24 9.42
CA HIS A 696 -16.70 29.04 9.56
C HIS A 696 -16.04 29.23 8.21
N ILE A 697 -15.67 30.47 7.89
CA ILE A 697 -14.96 30.78 6.66
C ILE A 697 -13.49 30.97 6.98
N LEU A 698 -12.67 30.03 6.50
CA LEU A 698 -11.21 30.01 6.68
C LEU A 698 -10.52 30.67 5.49
N ASN A 699 -9.73 31.73 5.75
CA ASN A 699 -8.94 32.42 4.75
C ASN A 699 -7.57 32.82 5.33
N LYS A 700 -6.48 32.62 4.58
CA LYS A 700 -5.08 32.90 4.99
C LYS A 700 -4.76 32.46 6.42
N GLY A 701 -5.15 31.23 6.80
CA GLY A 701 -4.87 30.66 8.11
C GLY A 701 -5.70 31.17 9.29
N LYS A 702 -6.76 31.95 9.02
CA LYS A 702 -7.67 32.52 10.02
C LYS A 702 -9.11 32.20 9.69
N ILE A 703 -9.92 31.93 10.72
CA ILE A 703 -11.37 32.01 10.58
C ILE A 703 -11.70 33.50 10.51
N ILE A 704 -12.11 33.99 9.34
CA ILE A 704 -12.40 35.41 9.08
C ILE A 704 -13.86 35.77 9.36
N GLN A 705 -14.76 34.78 9.32
CA GLN A 705 -16.17 34.94 9.67
C GLN A 705 -16.69 33.62 10.24
N SER A 706 -17.66 33.71 11.16
CA SER A 706 -18.47 32.58 11.62
C SER A 706 -19.94 32.99 11.58
N GLY A 707 -20.84 32.07 11.20
CA GLY A 707 -22.29 32.30 11.14
C GLY A 707 -23.06 31.00 11.35
N LYS A 708 -24.40 31.07 11.34
CA LYS A 708 -25.28 29.89 11.30
C LYS A 708 -25.71 29.61 9.85
N SER A 709 -26.06 28.37 9.53
CA SER A 709 -26.20 27.92 8.14
C SER A 709 -27.58 28.12 7.51
N LEU A 710 -27.91 29.35 7.11
CA LEU A 710 -28.99 29.65 6.16
C LEU A 710 -28.58 30.76 5.19
N SER A 711 -29.13 30.75 3.98
CA SER A 711 -29.44 31.97 3.25
C SER A 711 -30.87 32.35 3.65
N GLU A 712 -31.12 33.63 3.92
CA GLU A 712 -32.43 34.08 4.39
C GLU A 712 -33.44 34.14 3.24
N ASP A 713 -32.98 34.51 2.04
CA ASP A 713 -33.79 34.53 0.81
C ASP A 713 -33.57 33.29 -0.09
N ILE A 714 -34.61 32.94 -0.84
CA ILE A 714 -34.64 31.93 -1.91
C ILE A 714 -35.53 32.45 -3.04
N ILE A 715 -35.07 32.35 -4.29
CA ILE A 715 -35.84 32.71 -5.49
C ILE A 715 -36.49 31.45 -6.07
N CYS A 716 -37.82 31.43 -6.20
CA CYS A 716 -38.57 30.39 -6.92
C CYS A 716 -39.14 30.95 -8.22
N ILE A 717 -39.07 30.17 -9.30
CA ILE A 717 -39.53 30.50 -10.64
C ILE A 717 -40.33 29.32 -11.18
N ASP A 718 -41.65 29.40 -11.07
CA ASP A 718 -42.58 28.38 -11.50
C ASP A 718 -43.24 28.77 -12.84
N LEU A 719 -43.13 27.91 -13.85
CA LEU A 719 -43.87 28.02 -15.12
C LEU A 719 -44.99 27.00 -15.13
N GLU A 720 -46.23 27.46 -15.01
CA GLU A 720 -47.43 26.62 -14.88
C GLU A 720 -47.74 25.74 -16.09
N LYS A 721 -48.54 24.68 -15.87
CA LYS A 721 -48.85 23.68 -16.90
C LYS A 721 -49.40 24.33 -18.18
N ASN A 722 -48.91 23.85 -19.32
CA ASN A 722 -49.24 24.34 -20.67
C ASN A 722 -48.91 25.83 -20.95
N SER A 723 -48.22 26.54 -20.04
CA SER A 723 -47.86 27.95 -20.25
C SER A 723 -46.77 28.15 -21.30
N LYS A 724 -46.77 29.32 -21.98
CA LYS A 724 -45.75 29.69 -22.97
C LYS A 724 -45.36 31.15 -22.79
N VAL A 725 -44.15 31.40 -22.28
CA VAL A 725 -43.65 32.75 -22.04
C VAL A 725 -43.15 33.38 -23.35
N SER A 726 -43.59 34.61 -23.65
CA SER A 726 -43.33 35.32 -24.92
C SER A 726 -42.09 36.23 -24.90
N LYS A 727 -41.50 36.45 -23.73
CA LYS A 727 -40.28 37.23 -23.48
C LYS A 727 -39.35 36.41 -22.58
N PRO A 728 -38.01 36.52 -22.72
CA PRO A 728 -37.10 35.91 -21.76
C PRO A 728 -37.22 36.57 -20.39
N LEU A 729 -37.12 35.77 -19.32
CA LEU A 729 -37.00 36.25 -17.95
C LEU A 729 -35.54 36.61 -17.66
N TYR A 730 -35.26 37.89 -17.38
CA TYR A 730 -33.93 38.33 -16.98
C TYR A 730 -33.75 38.23 -15.46
N LEU A 731 -32.70 37.55 -15.03
CA LEU A 731 -32.23 37.51 -13.64
C LEU A 731 -30.89 38.26 -13.59
N ILE A 732 -30.84 39.42 -12.96
CA ILE A 732 -29.63 40.26 -12.90
C ILE A 732 -29.11 40.25 -11.47
N GLN A 733 -27.96 39.61 -11.26
CA GLN A 733 -27.26 39.58 -9.98
C GLN A 733 -26.12 40.62 -10.01
N ILE A 734 -26.31 41.74 -9.33
CA ILE A 734 -25.31 42.79 -9.18
C ILE A 734 -24.58 42.57 -7.85
N SER A 735 -23.27 42.38 -7.92
CA SER A 735 -22.42 42.04 -6.77
C SER A 735 -21.39 43.13 -6.52
N GLU A 736 -21.23 43.49 -5.24
CA GLU A 736 -20.35 44.58 -4.83
C GLU A 736 -19.40 44.18 -3.70
N GLY A 737 -18.12 44.49 -3.86
CA GLY A 737 -17.10 44.24 -2.84
C GLY A 737 -17.00 45.41 -1.85
N LYS A 738 -16.50 45.14 -0.64
CA LYS A 738 -16.33 46.17 0.40
C LYS A 738 -14.86 46.54 0.59
N GLU A 739 -14.64 47.77 1.06
CA GLU A 739 -13.31 48.28 1.40
C GLU A 739 -12.65 47.51 2.55
N ASN A 740 -11.38 47.84 2.83
CA ASN A 740 -10.60 47.26 3.93
C ASN A 740 -10.43 45.71 3.85
N ASN A 741 -10.27 45.18 2.63
CA ASN A 741 -10.07 43.75 2.34
C ASN A 741 -11.21 42.82 2.83
N LYS A 742 -12.41 43.35 3.09
CA LYS A 742 -13.58 42.55 3.48
C LYS A 742 -14.30 42.03 2.24
N ILE A 743 -14.11 40.75 1.93
CA ILE A 743 -14.82 40.07 0.84
C ILE A 743 -16.30 39.99 1.20
N ALA A 744 -17.16 40.65 0.41
CA ALA A 744 -18.60 40.46 0.47
C ALA A 744 -18.96 39.07 -0.09
N ILE A 745 -19.95 38.38 0.49
CA ILE A 745 -20.34 37.03 0.05
C ILE A 745 -21.83 37.03 -0.23
N ILE A 746 -22.17 36.75 -1.50
CA ILE A 746 -23.54 36.68 -2.02
C ILE A 746 -23.88 35.19 -2.15
N ASN A 747 -24.91 34.72 -1.44
CA ASN A 747 -25.35 33.33 -1.44
C ASN A 747 -26.72 33.23 -2.12
N SER A 748 -26.72 33.04 -3.45
CA SER A 748 -27.95 33.03 -4.25
C SER A 748 -28.47 31.61 -4.43
N ARG A 749 -29.74 31.39 -4.07
CA ARG A 749 -30.46 30.12 -4.31
C ARG A 749 -31.64 30.36 -5.24
N ILE A 750 -31.64 29.68 -6.37
CA ILE A 750 -32.69 29.76 -7.40
C ILE A 750 -33.25 28.35 -7.65
N HIS A 751 -34.57 28.20 -7.57
CA HIS A 751 -35.29 27.01 -7.96
C HIS A 751 -36.21 27.34 -9.14
N VAL A 752 -36.06 26.59 -10.23
CA VAL A 752 -36.82 26.77 -11.47
C VAL A 752 -37.61 25.49 -11.76
N ASN A 753 -38.93 25.57 -11.70
CA ASN A 753 -39.82 24.45 -11.96
C ASN A 753 -40.62 24.72 -13.22
N ILE A 754 -40.41 23.93 -14.27
CA ILE A 754 -41.13 24.05 -15.53
C ILE A 754 -42.13 22.90 -15.60
N LYS A 755 -43.41 23.22 -15.44
CA LYS A 755 -44.48 22.22 -15.40
C LYS A 755 -44.76 21.63 -16.78
N GLU A 756 -45.59 20.60 -16.78
CA GLU A 756 -45.97 19.81 -17.96
C GLU A 756 -46.33 20.68 -19.18
N ASN A 757 -45.78 20.35 -20.34
CA ASN A 757 -45.88 21.09 -21.62
C ASN A 757 -45.36 22.54 -21.63
N ALA A 758 -44.95 23.12 -20.50
CA ALA A 758 -44.66 24.55 -20.38
C ALA A 758 -43.34 24.97 -21.05
N ARG A 759 -43.27 26.21 -21.56
CA ARG A 759 -42.13 26.69 -22.37
C ARG A 759 -41.70 28.12 -22.08
N GLY A 760 -40.38 28.37 -22.00
CA GLY A 760 -39.83 29.71 -21.80
C GLY A 760 -38.33 29.87 -22.10
N GLU A 761 -37.79 31.04 -21.75
CA GLU A 761 -36.36 31.36 -21.80
C GLU A 761 -35.97 32.16 -20.54
N ILE A 762 -34.82 31.87 -19.95
CA ILE A 762 -34.25 32.56 -18.78
C ILE A 762 -32.83 33.02 -19.12
N ILE A 763 -32.53 34.28 -18.80
CA ILE A 763 -31.22 34.91 -19.03
C ILE A 763 -30.68 35.41 -17.69
N GLU A 764 -29.67 34.74 -17.15
CA GLU A 764 -29.01 35.10 -15.88
C GLU A 764 -27.70 35.85 -16.14
N HIS A 765 -27.61 37.09 -15.64
CA HIS A 765 -26.43 37.95 -15.76
C HIS A 765 -25.79 38.20 -14.39
N PHE A 766 -24.47 38.06 -14.31
CA PHE A 766 -23.66 38.46 -13.15
C PHE A 766 -22.82 39.69 -13.50
N LEU A 767 -22.95 40.74 -12.69
CA LEU A 767 -22.32 42.04 -12.91
C LEU A 767 -21.56 42.48 -11.64
N GLY A 768 -20.28 42.86 -11.79
CA GLY A 768 -19.55 43.52 -10.71
C GLY A 768 -19.81 45.02 -10.68
N ASN A 769 -20.31 45.55 -9.56
CA ASN A 769 -20.60 46.99 -9.42
C ASN A 769 -19.33 47.84 -9.25
N ASN A 770 -18.32 47.30 -8.55
CA ASN A 770 -17.04 47.97 -8.28
C ASN A 770 -15.86 47.00 -8.47
N ASN A 771 -14.62 47.49 -8.26
CA ASN A 771 -13.39 46.70 -8.41
C ASN A 771 -12.93 45.95 -7.14
N TYR A 772 -13.68 46.04 -6.03
CA TYR A 772 -13.34 45.34 -4.78
C TYR A 772 -13.74 43.87 -4.83
N SER A 773 -13.07 43.02 -4.05
CA SER A 773 -13.35 41.58 -4.03
C SER A 773 -14.70 41.25 -3.38
N TYR A 774 -15.51 40.48 -4.10
CA TYR A 774 -16.69 39.76 -3.59
C TYR A 774 -16.62 38.28 -3.99
N CYS A 775 -17.51 37.48 -3.43
CA CYS A 775 -17.66 36.05 -3.69
C CYS A 775 -19.13 35.74 -4.00
N ASN A 776 -19.40 35.34 -5.24
CA ASN A 776 -20.70 34.81 -5.67
C ASN A 776 -20.71 33.30 -5.43
N ASN A 777 -21.60 32.83 -4.56
CA ASN A 777 -21.86 31.41 -4.33
C ASN A 777 -23.31 31.12 -4.74
N VAL A 778 -23.49 30.53 -5.92
CA VAL A 778 -24.78 30.43 -6.61
C VAL A 778 -25.18 28.97 -6.74
N ARG A 779 -26.40 28.64 -6.30
CA ARG A 779 -27.02 27.35 -6.60
C ARG A 779 -28.31 27.53 -7.38
N THR A 780 -28.38 26.89 -8.55
CA THR A 780 -29.56 26.92 -9.43
C THR A 780 -30.05 25.49 -9.63
N THR A 781 -31.33 25.23 -9.33
CA THR A 781 -31.96 23.93 -9.54
C THR A 781 -33.01 24.04 -10.64
N PHE A 782 -33.01 23.13 -11.61
CA PHE A 782 -34.03 23.04 -12.65
C PHE A 782 -34.77 21.71 -12.53
N LEU A 783 -36.10 21.76 -12.43
CA LEU A 783 -37.00 20.62 -12.53
C LEU A 783 -37.86 20.80 -13.79
N LEU A 784 -37.73 19.90 -14.77
CA LEU A 784 -38.58 19.89 -15.97
C LEU A 784 -39.50 18.67 -15.94
N ASP A 785 -40.80 18.92 -15.81
CA ASP A 785 -41.85 17.92 -15.97
C ASP A 785 -41.99 17.48 -17.44
N ASP A 786 -42.88 16.52 -17.69
CA ASP A 786 -43.08 15.92 -19.01
C ASP A 786 -43.40 16.96 -20.10
N HIS A 787 -42.77 16.79 -21.27
CA HIS A 787 -42.89 17.69 -22.45
C HIS A 787 -42.47 19.16 -22.23
N ALA A 788 -41.91 19.53 -21.06
CA ALA A 788 -41.43 20.87 -20.78
C ALA A 788 -40.23 21.29 -21.65
N GLN A 789 -40.09 22.59 -21.93
CA GLN A 789 -38.96 23.14 -22.67
C GLN A 789 -38.43 24.46 -22.07
N ILE A 790 -37.14 24.53 -21.78
CA ILE A 790 -36.50 25.78 -21.34
C ILE A 790 -35.21 26.06 -22.11
N ASN A 791 -35.00 27.33 -22.45
CA ASN A 791 -33.68 27.86 -22.84
C ASN A 791 -33.11 28.65 -21.66
N TYR A 792 -31.88 28.34 -21.24
CA TYR A 792 -31.18 29.01 -20.13
C TYR A 792 -29.84 29.54 -20.63
N ILE A 793 -29.65 30.86 -20.48
CA ILE A 793 -28.45 31.57 -20.88
C ILE A 793 -27.84 32.19 -19.63
N LYS A 794 -26.60 31.84 -19.28
CA LYS A 794 -25.85 32.42 -18.16
C LYS A 794 -24.68 33.24 -18.68
N ILE A 795 -24.54 34.50 -18.26
CA ILE A 795 -23.46 35.40 -18.67
C ILE A 795 -22.72 35.94 -17.44
N ASN A 796 -21.41 35.69 -17.35
CA ASN A 796 -20.57 36.11 -16.23
C ASN A 796 -19.63 37.27 -16.60
N LEU A 797 -19.94 38.46 -16.07
CA LEU A 797 -19.16 39.70 -16.20
C LEU A 797 -18.65 40.19 -14.83
N ASP A 798 -18.36 39.25 -13.92
CA ASP A 798 -17.78 39.56 -12.60
C ASP A 798 -16.39 40.22 -12.69
N ASN A 799 -16.03 41.06 -11.72
CA ASN A 799 -14.75 41.77 -11.77
C ASN A 799 -13.52 40.83 -11.67
N PHE A 800 -12.35 41.26 -12.14
CA PHE A 800 -11.12 40.44 -12.14
C PHE A 800 -10.54 40.13 -10.74
N ASN A 801 -11.11 40.68 -9.67
CA ASN A 801 -10.70 40.48 -8.27
C ASN A 801 -11.68 39.61 -7.46
N SER A 802 -12.75 39.12 -8.08
CA SER A 802 -13.86 38.40 -7.46
C SER A 802 -13.76 36.88 -7.60
N TYR A 803 -14.61 36.16 -6.88
CA TYR A 803 -14.69 34.70 -6.92
C TYR A 803 -16.13 34.29 -7.29
N HIS A 804 -16.29 33.32 -8.19
CA HIS A 804 -17.60 32.80 -8.59
C HIS A 804 -17.62 31.28 -8.49
N PHE A 805 -18.54 30.76 -7.68
CA PHE A 805 -18.80 29.33 -7.51
C PHE A 805 -20.26 29.09 -7.88
N SER A 806 -20.51 28.28 -8.91
CA SER A 806 -21.85 27.97 -9.40
C SER A 806 -22.09 26.47 -9.42
N ASN A 807 -23.18 26.05 -8.79
CA ASN A 807 -23.62 24.67 -8.75
C ASN A 807 -25.03 24.57 -9.36
N ASN A 808 -25.13 23.90 -10.50
CA ASN A 808 -26.38 23.68 -11.22
C ASN A 808 -26.79 22.22 -11.08
N ASP A 809 -28.03 21.97 -10.65
CA ASP A 809 -28.62 20.63 -10.54
C ASP A 809 -29.87 20.58 -11.43
N ILE A 810 -29.88 19.75 -12.47
CA ILE A 810 -30.92 19.73 -13.51
C ILE A 810 -31.53 18.34 -13.60
N LEU A 811 -32.83 18.22 -13.36
CA LEU A 811 -33.60 16.97 -13.49
C LEU A 811 -34.59 17.10 -14.64
N LEU A 812 -34.53 16.14 -15.57
CA LEU A 812 -35.31 16.13 -16.80
C LEU A 812 -36.20 14.88 -16.84
N ASN A 813 -37.51 15.09 -16.97
CA ASN A 813 -38.52 14.03 -17.15
C ASN A 813 -38.90 13.89 -18.65
N LYS A 814 -39.93 13.12 -18.98
CA LYS A 814 -40.15 12.51 -20.30
C LYS A 814 -40.36 13.53 -21.42
N ASN A 815 -39.82 13.27 -22.61
CA ASN A 815 -39.95 14.14 -23.80
C ASN A 815 -39.45 15.60 -23.61
N SER A 816 -38.81 15.95 -22.49
CA SER A 816 -38.42 17.33 -22.16
C SER A 816 -37.20 17.81 -22.94
N LYS A 817 -37.03 19.15 -23.01
CA LYS A 817 -35.98 19.81 -23.81
C LYS A 817 -35.27 20.90 -23.02
N PHE A 818 -33.98 20.71 -22.77
CA PHE A 818 -33.15 21.64 -22.00
C PHE A 818 -32.01 22.19 -22.86
N PHE A 819 -31.98 23.51 -23.05
CA PHE A 819 -30.91 24.22 -23.75
C PHE A 819 -30.17 25.10 -22.74
N ASN A 820 -28.85 24.93 -22.62
CA ASN A 820 -28.02 25.61 -21.64
C ASN A 820 -26.83 26.28 -22.33
N HIS A 821 -26.65 27.58 -22.13
CA HIS A 821 -25.61 28.39 -22.78
C HIS A 821 -24.85 29.23 -21.76
N ILE A 822 -23.62 28.85 -21.43
CA ILE A 822 -22.80 29.47 -20.37
C ILE A 822 -21.66 30.29 -20.97
N PHE A 823 -21.63 31.60 -20.68
CA PHE A 823 -20.64 32.55 -21.17
C PHE A 823 -19.83 33.12 -20.01
N THR A 824 -18.50 33.00 -20.07
CA THR A 824 -17.61 33.41 -18.97
C THR A 824 -16.52 34.36 -19.47
N PHE A 825 -16.56 35.60 -19.00
CA PHE A 825 -15.56 36.62 -19.30
C PHE A 825 -14.94 37.21 -18.02
N GLY A 826 -15.70 37.24 -16.92
CA GLY A 826 -15.31 37.80 -15.62
C GLY A 826 -14.94 36.79 -14.53
N GLY A 827 -14.39 37.31 -13.41
CA GLY A 827 -13.99 36.57 -12.20
C GLY A 827 -12.50 36.20 -12.13
N CYS A 828 -11.87 36.33 -10.96
CA CYS A 828 -10.48 35.86 -10.71
C CYS A 828 -10.42 34.33 -10.71
N ILE A 829 -11.38 33.71 -10.02
CA ILE A 829 -11.64 32.27 -10.06
C ILE A 829 -13.12 32.09 -10.40
N TYR A 830 -13.41 31.39 -11.49
CA TYR A 830 -14.77 30.98 -11.86
C TYR A 830 -14.84 29.46 -11.90
N GLN A 831 -15.72 28.88 -11.09
CA GLN A 831 -15.97 27.45 -11.02
C GLN A 831 -17.45 27.17 -11.27
N ASN A 832 -17.76 26.38 -12.30
CA ASN A 832 -19.12 25.99 -12.64
C ASN A 832 -19.26 24.46 -12.69
N HIS A 833 -20.12 23.95 -11.84
CA HIS A 833 -20.56 22.56 -11.83
C HIS A 833 -21.96 22.46 -12.42
N SER A 834 -22.17 21.51 -13.34
CA SER A 834 -23.49 21.19 -13.86
C SER A 834 -23.72 19.68 -13.80
N ASN A 835 -24.66 19.25 -12.95
CA ASN A 835 -25.11 17.86 -12.85
C ASN A 835 -26.49 17.76 -13.51
N ILE A 836 -26.64 16.85 -14.47
CA ILE A 836 -27.87 16.65 -15.24
C ILE A 836 -28.24 15.17 -15.22
N ALA A 837 -29.48 14.86 -14.83
CA ALA A 837 -30.03 13.50 -14.88
C ALA A 837 -31.22 13.44 -15.85
N LEU A 838 -31.13 12.51 -16.82
CA LEU A 838 -32.15 12.22 -17.81
C LEU A 838 -32.89 10.97 -17.34
N LYS A 839 -33.95 11.18 -16.54
CA LYS A 839 -34.64 10.12 -15.79
C LYS A 839 -35.59 9.29 -16.64
N ASP A 840 -36.14 9.91 -17.68
CA ASP A 840 -37.19 9.36 -18.52
C ASP A 840 -36.79 9.37 -20.00
N SER A 841 -37.63 8.76 -20.83
CA SER A 841 -37.32 8.51 -22.23
C SER A 841 -37.46 9.74 -23.14
N ASN A 842 -36.72 9.70 -24.27
CA ASN A 842 -36.81 10.67 -25.38
C ASN A 842 -36.51 12.14 -25.01
N ILE A 843 -35.64 12.35 -24.02
CA ILE A 843 -35.18 13.68 -23.58
C ILE A 843 -34.14 14.24 -24.57
N ASN A 844 -34.13 15.57 -24.77
CA ASN A 844 -33.13 16.24 -25.60
C ASN A 844 -32.40 17.37 -24.84
N LEU A 845 -31.09 17.22 -24.66
CA LEU A 845 -30.21 18.10 -23.90
C LEU A 845 -29.14 18.75 -24.79
N LEU A 846 -29.07 20.08 -24.79
CA LEU A 846 -27.96 20.85 -25.36
C LEU A 846 -27.24 21.63 -24.25
N ILE A 847 -25.92 21.46 -24.14
CA ILE A 847 -25.06 22.26 -23.25
C ILE A 847 -23.93 22.89 -24.07
N ASN A 848 -23.91 24.20 -24.11
CA ASN A 848 -22.91 25.00 -24.81
C ASN A 848 -22.19 25.88 -23.77
N SER A 849 -20.86 25.95 -23.82
CA SER A 849 -20.14 26.98 -23.06
C SER A 849 -19.04 27.66 -23.87
N LEU A 850 -18.81 28.93 -23.58
CA LEU A 850 -17.71 29.72 -24.14
C LEU A 850 -17.07 30.55 -23.02
N SER A 851 -15.80 30.29 -22.75
CA SER A 851 -15.04 30.98 -21.71
C SER A 851 -13.79 31.63 -22.29
N ILE A 852 -13.53 32.91 -21.97
CA ILE A 852 -12.41 33.68 -22.54
C ILE A 852 -11.57 34.30 -21.41
N PRO A 853 -10.74 33.50 -20.69
CA PRO A 853 -9.95 34.01 -19.58
C PRO A 853 -8.65 34.69 -20.02
N SER A 854 -8.30 35.77 -19.33
CA SER A 854 -7.08 36.57 -19.48
C SER A 854 -6.28 36.69 -18.17
N SER A 855 -5.17 37.43 -18.24
CA SER A 855 -4.28 37.78 -17.14
C SER A 855 -3.91 36.61 -16.23
N LYS A 856 -4.55 36.49 -15.05
CA LYS A 856 -4.32 35.42 -14.06
C LYS A 856 -5.58 34.61 -13.74
N GLN A 857 -6.65 34.78 -14.51
CA GLN A 857 -7.94 34.12 -14.26
C GLN A 857 -7.81 32.60 -14.30
N ILE A 858 -8.57 31.93 -13.43
CA ILE A 858 -8.70 30.47 -13.39
C ILE A 858 -10.17 30.11 -13.66
N ILE A 859 -10.43 29.34 -14.71
CA ILE A 859 -11.75 28.84 -15.06
C ILE A 859 -11.79 27.31 -14.93
N ASP A 860 -12.78 26.81 -14.21
CA ASP A 860 -12.96 25.40 -13.85
C ASP A 860 -14.41 24.99 -14.19
N ILE A 861 -14.61 24.23 -15.27
CA ILE A 861 -15.94 23.82 -15.75
C ILE A 861 -16.06 22.30 -15.70
N ASN A 862 -16.99 21.80 -14.88
CA ASN A 862 -17.21 20.37 -14.72
C ASN A 862 -18.67 20.00 -15.05
N THR A 863 -18.87 19.09 -16.02
CA THR A 863 -20.18 18.58 -16.42
C THR A 863 -20.32 17.08 -16.13
N TYR A 864 -21.48 16.69 -15.61
CA TYR A 864 -21.87 15.30 -15.39
C TYR A 864 -23.28 15.10 -15.96
N VAL A 865 -23.40 14.28 -17.00
CA VAL A 865 -24.65 13.95 -17.70
C VAL A 865 -24.94 12.47 -17.53
N ASP A 866 -26.07 12.16 -16.90
CA ASP A 866 -26.46 10.81 -16.52
C ASP A 866 -27.70 10.35 -17.32
N HIS A 867 -27.52 9.41 -18.25
CA HIS A 867 -28.62 8.81 -19.01
C HIS A 867 -29.12 7.59 -18.25
N GLN A 868 -30.25 7.75 -17.56
CA GLN A 868 -30.87 6.73 -16.71
C GLN A 868 -32.05 6.03 -17.40
N SER A 869 -32.37 6.41 -18.65
CA SER A 869 -33.48 5.90 -19.44
C SER A 869 -33.23 6.02 -20.95
N CYS A 870 -34.06 5.32 -21.74
CA CYS A 870 -33.81 5.02 -23.15
C CYS A 870 -34.15 6.16 -24.14
N LEU A 871 -33.63 6.07 -25.36
CA LEU A 871 -33.87 7.01 -26.48
C LEU A 871 -33.41 8.47 -26.23
N CYS A 872 -32.63 8.72 -25.19
CA CYS A 872 -32.19 10.05 -24.79
C CYS A 872 -31.07 10.62 -25.66
N LYS A 873 -31.08 11.94 -25.86
CA LYS A 873 -30.10 12.66 -26.68
C LYS A 873 -29.39 13.75 -25.88
N SER A 874 -28.06 13.74 -25.89
CA SER A 874 -27.26 14.83 -25.34
C SER A 874 -26.21 15.35 -26.32
N ARG A 875 -26.04 16.66 -26.35
CA ARG A 875 -25.06 17.39 -27.16
C ARG A 875 -24.34 18.39 -26.26
N GLN A 876 -23.02 18.27 -26.14
CA GLN A 876 -22.20 19.15 -25.32
C GLN A 876 -21.06 19.77 -26.14
N LEU A 877 -20.97 21.11 -26.18
CA LEU A 877 -19.91 21.86 -26.87
C LEU A 877 -19.29 22.92 -25.94
N HIS A 878 -18.12 22.62 -25.41
CA HIS A 878 -17.40 23.48 -24.47
C HIS A 878 -16.19 24.12 -25.12
N LYS A 879 -16.13 25.45 -25.19
CA LYS A 879 -15.00 26.16 -25.79
C LYS A 879 -14.29 27.07 -24.81
N MET A 880 -12.96 27.02 -24.79
CA MET A 880 -12.12 27.95 -24.05
C MET A 880 -11.15 28.69 -24.97
N ILE A 881 -10.98 30.00 -24.76
CA ILE A 881 -10.04 30.86 -25.51
C ILE A 881 -9.11 31.53 -24.49
N LEU A 882 -7.96 30.89 -24.23
CA LEU A 882 -7.07 31.29 -23.15
C LEU A 882 -6.03 32.31 -23.64
N SER A 883 -5.84 33.36 -22.86
CA SER A 883 -4.89 34.45 -23.14
C SER A 883 -3.97 34.78 -21.96
N GLU A 884 -2.86 35.46 -22.26
CA GLU A 884 -1.85 35.90 -21.28
C GLU A 884 -1.29 34.76 -20.42
N CYS A 885 -1.59 34.70 -19.12
CA CYS A 885 -1.13 33.64 -18.19
C CYS A 885 -2.32 32.89 -17.54
N SER A 886 -3.49 32.92 -18.16
CA SER A 886 -4.71 32.32 -17.61
C SER A 886 -4.68 30.79 -17.61
N LYS A 887 -5.54 30.20 -16.77
CA LYS A 887 -5.67 28.75 -16.61
C LYS A 887 -7.09 28.28 -16.83
N GLY A 888 -7.25 27.24 -17.64
CA GLY A 888 -8.51 26.56 -17.89
C GLY A 888 -8.49 25.12 -17.38
N LYS A 889 -9.65 24.63 -16.95
CA LYS A 889 -9.90 23.22 -16.67
C LYS A 889 -11.27 22.83 -17.21
N PHE A 890 -11.33 21.69 -17.88
CA PHE A 890 -12.59 21.04 -18.25
C PHE A 890 -12.60 19.58 -17.77
N PHE A 891 -13.63 19.21 -17.03
CA PHE A 891 -13.96 17.82 -16.71
C PHE A 891 -15.35 17.51 -17.24
N GLY A 892 -15.52 16.39 -17.95
CA GLY A 892 -16.82 16.04 -18.51
C GLY A 892 -17.05 14.55 -18.43
N ILE A 893 -18.20 14.12 -17.93
CA ILE A 893 -18.64 12.72 -17.95
C ILE A 893 -19.99 12.64 -18.65
N ILE A 894 -20.13 11.72 -19.61
CA ILE A 894 -21.44 11.14 -19.94
C ILE A 894 -21.45 9.72 -19.37
N LYS A 895 -22.43 9.44 -18.51
CA LYS A 895 -22.74 8.11 -17.99
C LYS A 895 -24.00 7.59 -18.70
N VAL A 896 -24.03 6.30 -19.03
CA VAL A 896 -25.17 5.63 -19.67
C VAL A 896 -25.45 4.32 -18.95
N GLU A 897 -26.56 4.28 -18.21
CA GLU A 897 -26.97 3.13 -17.41
C GLU A 897 -27.43 1.95 -18.26
N LYS A 898 -27.44 0.74 -17.68
CA LYS A 898 -27.73 -0.54 -18.38
C LYS A 898 -29.05 -0.56 -19.15
N ASN A 899 -30.05 0.19 -18.68
CA ASN A 899 -31.39 0.30 -19.25
C ASN A 899 -31.53 1.46 -20.26
N ALA A 900 -30.52 2.32 -20.42
CA ALA A 900 -30.56 3.51 -21.27
C ALA A 900 -30.21 3.18 -22.74
N ILE A 901 -30.90 2.17 -23.29
CA ILE A 901 -30.72 1.67 -24.66
C ILE A 901 -31.14 2.75 -25.69
N LYS A 902 -30.48 2.79 -26.85
CA LYS A 902 -30.66 3.79 -27.93
C LYS A 902 -30.34 5.23 -27.52
N THR A 903 -29.50 5.40 -26.51
CA THR A 903 -28.93 6.69 -26.10
C THR A 903 -27.96 7.23 -27.17
N ASP A 904 -28.05 8.53 -27.46
CA ASP A 904 -27.22 9.25 -28.43
C ASP A 904 -26.52 10.46 -27.73
N GLY A 905 -25.30 10.26 -27.25
CA GLY A 905 -24.60 11.20 -26.37
C GLY A 905 -23.24 11.66 -26.90
N HIS A 906 -23.15 12.92 -27.35
CA HIS A 906 -21.92 13.49 -27.92
C HIS A 906 -21.40 14.68 -27.10
N MET A 907 -20.11 14.65 -26.74
CA MET A 907 -19.42 15.72 -26.00
C MET A 907 -18.11 16.14 -26.65
N LYS A 908 -17.90 17.46 -26.80
CA LYS A 908 -16.71 18.04 -27.43
C LYS A 908 -16.18 19.21 -26.59
N ASN A 909 -14.88 19.22 -26.29
CA ASN A 909 -14.22 20.39 -25.70
C ASN A 909 -13.08 20.91 -26.60
N ASP A 910 -13.29 22.04 -27.28
CA ASP A 910 -12.25 22.67 -28.11
C ASP A 910 -11.59 23.83 -27.37
N ASN A 911 -10.26 23.91 -27.42
CA ASN A 911 -9.50 24.92 -26.68
C ASN A 911 -8.50 25.66 -27.58
N LEU A 912 -8.55 26.99 -27.56
CA LEU A 912 -7.68 27.88 -28.34
C LEU A 912 -6.72 28.65 -27.43
N LEU A 913 -5.42 28.39 -27.57
CA LEU A 913 -4.35 29.04 -26.81
C LEU A 913 -3.78 30.22 -27.61
N THR A 914 -3.86 31.43 -27.07
CA THR A 914 -3.41 32.67 -27.75
C THR A 914 -2.08 33.22 -27.22
N SER A 915 -1.48 32.54 -26.23
CA SER A 915 -0.25 32.87 -25.51
C SER A 915 0.59 31.60 -25.28
N LYS A 916 1.86 31.76 -24.89
CA LYS A 916 2.75 30.65 -24.50
C LYS A 916 2.75 30.35 -22.99
N TYR A 917 2.10 31.19 -22.17
CA TYR A 917 2.05 31.02 -20.71
C TYR A 917 0.69 30.51 -20.20
N THR A 918 -0.29 30.34 -21.07
CA THR A 918 -1.61 29.77 -20.75
C THR A 918 -1.55 28.28 -20.52
N GLN A 919 -2.27 27.79 -19.52
CA GLN A 919 -2.33 26.37 -19.17
C GLN A 919 -3.77 25.86 -19.28
N ILE A 920 -3.98 24.68 -19.88
CA ILE A 920 -5.26 24.00 -19.84
C ILE A 920 -5.11 22.52 -19.50
N ASN A 921 -5.99 22.03 -18.64
CA ASN A 921 -6.20 20.61 -18.41
C ASN A 921 -7.61 20.24 -18.92
N THR A 922 -7.75 19.19 -19.71
CA THR A 922 -9.04 18.73 -20.23
C THR A 922 -9.14 17.22 -20.11
N LYS A 923 -10.24 16.76 -19.51
CA LYS A 923 -10.50 15.35 -19.23
C LYS A 923 -11.99 15.03 -19.46
N PRO A 924 -12.44 14.95 -20.73
CA PRO A 924 -13.69 14.28 -21.08
C PRO A 924 -13.58 12.77 -20.86
N GLN A 925 -14.68 12.13 -20.45
CA GLN A 925 -14.80 10.68 -20.21
C GLN A 925 -16.18 10.16 -20.62
N LEU A 926 -16.29 8.86 -20.83
CA LEU A 926 -17.55 8.12 -20.99
C LEU A 926 -17.57 6.94 -20.01
N GLU A 927 -18.74 6.66 -19.44
CA GLU A 927 -19.05 5.45 -18.69
C GLU A 927 -20.30 4.83 -19.34
N ILE A 928 -20.17 3.65 -19.94
CA ILE A 928 -21.24 3.00 -20.72
C ILE A 928 -21.48 1.60 -20.18
N TYR A 929 -22.73 1.31 -19.83
CA TYR A 929 -23.15 0.01 -19.29
C TYR A 929 -24.25 -0.68 -20.12
N ALA A 930 -24.64 -0.11 -21.27
CA ALA A 930 -25.68 -0.65 -22.17
C ALA A 930 -25.14 -0.93 -23.58
N ASP A 931 -25.70 -1.97 -24.22
CA ASP A 931 -25.09 -2.62 -25.40
C ASP A 931 -25.48 -2.02 -26.78
N ASP A 932 -26.54 -1.21 -26.85
CA ASP A 932 -26.98 -0.48 -28.06
C ASP A 932 -27.05 1.01 -27.74
N VAL A 933 -25.95 1.74 -27.99
CA VAL A 933 -25.81 3.19 -27.76
C VAL A 933 -24.89 3.83 -28.81
N LYS A 934 -25.07 5.13 -29.04
CA LYS A 934 -24.21 5.96 -29.90
C LYS A 934 -23.61 7.11 -29.10
N CYS A 935 -22.48 6.86 -28.46
CA CYS A 935 -21.79 7.88 -27.66
C CYS A 935 -20.40 8.22 -28.21
N SER A 936 -20.01 9.49 -28.10
CA SER A 936 -18.61 9.89 -28.33
C SER A 936 -18.21 11.07 -27.45
N HIS A 937 -16.92 11.14 -27.14
CA HIS A 937 -16.29 12.27 -26.49
C HIS A 937 -15.05 12.70 -27.26
N GLY A 938 -14.59 13.93 -27.05
CA GLY A 938 -13.32 14.40 -27.62
C GLY A 938 -12.90 15.75 -27.06
N ALA A 939 -11.60 15.99 -27.01
CA ALA A 939 -11.04 17.30 -26.72
C ALA A 939 -10.00 17.69 -27.76
N THR A 940 -9.91 18.98 -28.07
CA THR A 940 -8.86 19.56 -28.92
C THR A 940 -8.16 20.70 -28.18
N ILE A 941 -6.85 20.85 -28.40
CA ILE A 941 -6.06 21.98 -27.92
C ILE A 941 -5.24 22.47 -29.11
N GLY A 942 -5.44 23.73 -29.51
CA GLY A 942 -4.76 24.32 -30.64
C GLY A 942 -4.23 25.72 -30.33
N TYR A 943 -3.11 26.08 -30.95
CA TYR A 943 -2.62 27.46 -30.96
C TYR A 943 -3.15 28.19 -32.21
N ILE A 944 -3.17 29.53 -32.18
CA ILE A 944 -3.44 30.32 -33.39
C ILE A 944 -2.29 30.10 -34.40
N ASN A 945 -2.55 29.23 -35.39
CA ASN A 945 -1.60 28.79 -36.41
C ASN A 945 -0.93 29.98 -37.15
N SER A 946 0.41 29.98 -37.21
CA SER A 946 1.20 30.98 -37.92
C SER A 946 0.89 31.01 -39.41
N LYS A 947 0.58 29.86 -40.05
CA LYS A 947 0.16 29.79 -41.45
C LYS A 947 -1.20 30.47 -41.69
N HIS A 948 -2.16 30.32 -40.76
CA HIS A 948 -3.47 31.00 -40.87
C HIS A 948 -3.32 32.52 -40.66
N LEU A 949 -2.48 32.95 -39.72
CA LEU A 949 -2.14 34.36 -39.54
C LEU A 949 -1.39 34.95 -40.74
N PHE A 950 -0.49 34.20 -41.36
CA PHE A 950 0.20 34.60 -42.58
C PHE A 950 -0.78 34.74 -43.75
N TYR A 951 -1.66 33.76 -43.97
CA TYR A 951 -2.68 33.79 -45.01
C TYR A 951 -3.58 35.03 -44.89
N LEU A 952 -4.13 35.31 -43.71
CA LEU A 952 -4.95 36.52 -43.50
C LEU A 952 -4.14 37.82 -43.69
N ARG A 953 -2.89 37.87 -43.21
CA ARG A 953 -2.00 39.05 -43.40
C ARG A 953 -1.61 39.26 -44.87
N SER A 954 -1.48 38.22 -45.67
CA SER A 954 -1.27 38.28 -47.14
C SER A 954 -2.51 38.70 -47.93
N ARG A 955 -3.60 39.08 -47.23
CA ARG A 955 -4.80 39.74 -47.75
C ARG A 955 -5.01 41.12 -47.11
N GLY A 956 -3.94 41.74 -46.62
CA GLY A 956 -3.95 43.08 -46.00
C GLY A 956 -4.48 43.15 -44.57
N ILE A 957 -4.97 42.05 -43.99
CA ILE A 957 -5.59 42.05 -42.66
C ILE A 957 -4.51 42.19 -41.58
N SER A 958 -4.61 43.22 -40.74
CA SER A 958 -3.63 43.46 -39.67
C SER A 958 -3.49 42.25 -38.73
N LYS A 959 -2.31 42.06 -38.12
CA LYS A 959 -2.03 40.92 -37.20
C LYS A 959 -3.05 40.83 -36.05
N THR A 960 -3.54 41.98 -35.57
CA THR A 960 -4.56 42.09 -34.53
C THR A 960 -5.95 41.70 -35.06
N ASN A 961 -6.34 42.19 -36.25
CA ASN A 961 -7.63 41.87 -36.84
C ASN A 961 -7.70 40.39 -37.27
N ALA A 962 -6.62 39.84 -37.81
CA ALA A 962 -6.50 38.42 -38.13
C ALA A 962 -6.66 37.52 -36.88
N LYS A 963 -6.05 37.90 -35.74
CA LYS A 963 -6.30 37.23 -34.44
C LYS A 963 -7.77 37.33 -34.03
N LYS A 964 -8.38 38.53 -34.08
CA LYS A 964 -9.80 38.73 -33.74
C LYS A 964 -10.72 37.89 -34.61
N MET A 965 -10.47 37.80 -35.92
CA MET A 965 -11.25 36.98 -36.86
C MET A 965 -11.17 35.48 -36.53
N ILE A 966 -9.98 34.95 -36.21
CA ILE A 966 -9.81 33.53 -35.83
C ILE A 966 -10.53 33.24 -34.50
N ILE A 967 -10.38 34.12 -33.50
CA ILE A 967 -11.05 34.02 -32.19
C ILE A 967 -12.58 34.04 -32.36
N HIS A 968 -13.10 34.97 -33.18
CA HIS A 968 -14.53 35.06 -33.48
C HIS A 968 -15.05 33.84 -34.24
N ALA A 969 -14.33 33.37 -35.27
CA ALA A 969 -14.68 32.15 -36.01
C ALA A 969 -14.73 30.91 -35.11
N PHE A 970 -13.83 30.80 -34.14
CA PHE A 970 -13.81 29.72 -33.16
C PHE A 970 -15.00 29.78 -32.19
N ALA A 971 -15.35 30.98 -31.71
CA ALA A 971 -16.49 31.24 -30.82
C ALA A 971 -17.86 31.09 -31.52
N LEU A 972 -17.94 31.42 -32.81
CA LEU A 972 -19.18 31.45 -33.60
C LEU A 972 -19.97 30.14 -33.58
N GLU A 973 -19.28 28.99 -33.47
CA GLU A 973 -19.91 27.66 -33.38
C GLU A 973 -20.84 27.55 -32.16
N VAL A 974 -20.42 28.08 -31.01
CA VAL A 974 -21.22 28.11 -29.77
C VAL A 974 -22.40 29.09 -29.90
N LEU A 975 -22.14 30.25 -30.50
CA LEU A 975 -23.10 31.35 -30.66
C LEU A 975 -24.20 31.07 -31.70
N LYS A 976 -23.98 30.14 -32.64
CA LYS A 976 -24.98 29.74 -33.66
C LYS A 976 -26.25 29.10 -33.07
N HIS A 977 -26.19 28.59 -31.83
CA HIS A 977 -27.33 27.94 -31.18
C HIS A 977 -28.19 28.89 -30.34
N ILE A 978 -27.80 30.16 -30.18
CA ILE A 978 -28.58 31.19 -29.50
C ILE A 978 -29.57 31.82 -30.50
N SER A 979 -30.76 32.22 -30.03
CA SER A 979 -31.71 32.97 -30.87
C SER A 979 -31.11 34.29 -31.37
N ASN A 980 -31.47 34.73 -32.58
CA ASN A 980 -31.04 36.03 -33.11
C ASN A 980 -31.52 37.25 -32.29
N LYS A 981 -32.46 37.06 -31.35
CA LYS A 981 -32.94 38.09 -30.43
C LYS A 981 -32.12 38.15 -29.14
N SER A 982 -31.70 37.00 -28.62
CA SER A 982 -30.89 36.86 -27.40
C SER A 982 -29.36 36.91 -27.68
N ARG A 983 -28.99 37.09 -28.96
CA ARG A 983 -27.62 37.23 -29.47
C ARG A 983 -27.27 38.65 -29.95
N LYS A 984 -28.28 39.52 -30.09
CA LYS A 984 -28.09 40.97 -30.28
C LYS A 984 -27.87 41.63 -28.92
#